data_AF-A0A8I0DVV1-F1
#
_entry.id   AF-A0A8I0DVV1-F1
#
_cell.length_a   1.000
_cell.length_b   1.000
_cell.length_c   1.000
_cell.angle_alpha   90.00
_cell.angle_beta   90.00
_cell.angle_gamma   90.00
#
_symmetry.space_group_name_H-M   'P 1'
#
loop_
_entity.id
_entity.type
_entity.pdbx_description
1 polymer ?
#
loop_
_entity_poly.entity_id
_entity_poly.type
_entity_poly.pdbx_seq_one_letter_code
_entity_poly.pdbx_strand_id
1 'polypeptide(L)'
;MKLPNSEKLQEILKEAKRISKKLGQNYIGSEHLLMALTFVSDTAPFVVLQENGVTIQSIINILSQIPLAGGTFGAEKSKYTKSAESILELAGNEAKRLESTEVGSEHLLIAILKHLDCTAVKIILSLKANIQKIYVDIMSACGVDGSTAKKEFVSLKKGKNKSKASATPTLDQFSRDMTMDARMGNLDPVIGREKEIERVLQILSRRMKNNPCMVGEPGVGKTAVAEGIAYLIAAGDVPDTVRDKRLLSLDLSSMVAGSKYRGEFEERIKKVIAEVKNAGNVILFVDELHTIIGAGGAEGAIDASNILKPSLSRGEIQMIGATTRAEYRKYIEKDAALERRFQPVYVEEPTNEETVEILKGLRSAYEEHHHVEISDQALEAAVSLSVRYISDRFLPDKAIDLMDEACSRKRLGFGKKAKKTLPLELEIQAFSDDIENLLEAGDIDEAAELLKKQRKLETKLDKMKQNKNAKSVVVDAEDIADVVSVWTKIPVNKLTEQESKRLERLEEELHKRVVGQNEAVDAVAKAIKRSRVGLKDPKRPVGSFLFLGPTGVGKTELSKALAEAVFGSEDALIRVDMSEYMEKHSVSKLIGSPPGYVGFEEGGQLSEKVRSNPYSVILFDEIEKAHSDVFNILLQVLDDGHITDSQGRKVDFKNTIIIMTSNTGAQRIIDPKKLGFVTASNADTEHEDMKKNVMDEVKQNFKPEFLNRIDDIIVFRALTEDDVRNISNLLLKELKQRVASQMEIQLKFGDAVKKLIFEKGYDKKYGARPLKRAIQTNIEDVLAEAVLKGEIKRGDTVQVTVRNDKVKFAVKNEPEK
;
A
#
# COMPACT_ATOMS: atom_id res chain seq x y z
N MET A 1 2.09 -56.22 -21.96
CA MET A 1 0.65 -56.43 -21.68
C MET A 1 0.25 -55.58 -20.47
N LYS A 2 -0.91 -54.92 -20.50
CA LYS A 2 -1.50 -54.28 -19.30
C LYS A 2 -2.11 -55.41 -18.45
N LEU A 3 -1.78 -55.44 -17.16
CA LEU A 3 -2.40 -56.38 -16.21
C LEU A 3 -3.91 -56.06 -16.11
N PRO A 4 -4.79 -57.06 -15.93
CA PRO A 4 -6.20 -56.81 -15.67
C PRO A 4 -6.39 -56.11 -14.31
N ASN A 5 -7.42 -55.28 -14.19
CA ASN A 5 -7.81 -54.66 -12.91
C ASN A 5 -8.67 -55.64 -12.11
N SER A 6 -8.40 -55.78 -10.81
CA SER A 6 -9.20 -56.62 -9.91
C SER A 6 -10.65 -56.13 -9.80
N GLU A 7 -11.57 -57.03 -9.43
CA GLU A 7 -12.99 -56.68 -9.27
C GLU A 7 -13.19 -55.53 -8.28
N LYS A 8 -12.46 -55.56 -7.15
CA LYS A 8 -12.47 -54.50 -6.13
C LYS A 8 -11.91 -53.17 -6.64
N LEU A 9 -10.86 -53.20 -7.46
CA LEU A 9 -10.35 -51.96 -8.07
C LEU A 9 -11.37 -51.36 -9.07
N GLN A 10 -12.05 -52.20 -9.85
CA GLN A 10 -13.10 -51.73 -10.76
C GLN A 10 -14.27 -51.10 -10.01
N GLU A 11 -14.63 -51.63 -8.84
CA GLU A 11 -15.63 -51.04 -7.95
C GLU A 11 -15.19 -49.67 -7.44
N ILE A 12 -13.95 -49.53 -6.95
CA ILE A 12 -13.36 -48.26 -6.50
C ILE A 12 -13.40 -47.21 -7.63
N LEU A 13 -13.03 -47.57 -8.86
CA LEU A 13 -13.05 -46.64 -10.00
C LEU A 13 -14.47 -46.21 -10.40
N LYS A 14 -15.45 -47.12 -10.31
CA LYS A 14 -16.87 -46.80 -10.51
C LYS A 14 -17.38 -45.84 -9.42
N GLU A 15 -17.00 -46.06 -8.17
CA GLU A 15 -17.43 -45.21 -7.07
C GLU A 15 -16.75 -43.83 -7.11
N ALA A 16 -15.47 -43.74 -7.48
CA ALA A 16 -14.80 -42.44 -7.71
C ALA A 16 -15.55 -41.59 -8.75
N LYS A 17 -16.05 -42.22 -9.82
CA LYS A 17 -16.88 -41.56 -10.83
C LYS A 17 -18.25 -41.15 -10.28
N ARG A 18 -18.83 -41.92 -9.37
CA ARG A 18 -20.10 -41.59 -8.70
C ARG A 18 -19.94 -40.41 -7.73
N ILE A 19 -18.84 -40.38 -6.97
CA ILE A 19 -18.49 -39.31 -6.03
C ILE A 19 -18.27 -38.00 -6.78
N SER A 20 -17.49 -38.03 -7.87
CA SER A 20 -17.28 -36.88 -8.77
C SER A 20 -18.60 -36.27 -9.26
N LYS A 21 -19.55 -37.11 -9.69
CA LYS A 21 -20.90 -36.65 -10.08
C LYS A 21 -21.70 -36.07 -8.91
N LYS A 22 -21.63 -36.68 -7.72
CA LYS A 22 -22.34 -36.18 -6.51
C LYS A 22 -21.80 -34.82 -6.06
N LEU A 23 -20.50 -34.58 -6.23
CA LEU A 23 -19.84 -33.31 -5.92
C LEU A 23 -20.00 -32.24 -7.02
N GLY A 24 -20.70 -32.54 -8.12
CA GLY A 24 -20.93 -31.60 -9.21
C GLY A 24 -19.67 -31.30 -10.03
N GLN A 25 -18.71 -32.24 -10.08
CA GLN A 25 -17.45 -32.07 -10.80
C GLN A 25 -17.46 -32.83 -12.13
N ASN A 26 -17.02 -32.16 -13.21
CA ASN A 26 -16.98 -32.74 -14.56
C ASN A 26 -15.69 -33.54 -14.84
N TYR A 27 -14.87 -33.78 -13.82
CA TYR A 27 -13.60 -34.52 -13.89
C TYR A 27 -13.46 -35.51 -12.73
N ILE A 28 -12.60 -36.52 -12.91
CA ILE A 28 -12.20 -37.46 -11.85
C ILE A 28 -10.72 -37.21 -11.51
N GLY A 29 -10.47 -36.60 -10.36
CA GLY A 29 -9.13 -36.32 -9.84
C GLY A 29 -8.68 -37.28 -8.73
N SER A 30 -7.48 -37.04 -8.19
CA SER A 30 -6.86 -37.89 -7.16
C SER A 30 -7.67 -37.95 -5.85
N GLU A 31 -8.31 -36.85 -5.48
CA GLU A 31 -9.19 -36.73 -4.31
C GLU A 31 -10.40 -37.66 -4.40
N HIS A 32 -10.95 -37.87 -5.59
CA HIS A 32 -12.04 -38.82 -5.81
C HIS A 32 -11.60 -40.27 -5.66
N LEU A 33 -10.39 -40.59 -6.14
CA LEU A 33 -9.80 -41.92 -5.98
C LEU A 33 -9.55 -42.21 -4.49
N LEU A 34 -9.05 -41.23 -3.73
CA LEU A 34 -8.85 -41.35 -2.29
C LEU A 34 -10.18 -41.51 -1.53
N MET A 35 -11.21 -40.73 -1.88
CA MET A 35 -12.54 -40.89 -1.27
C MET A 35 -13.15 -42.26 -1.58
N ALA A 36 -12.98 -42.77 -2.80
CA ALA A 36 -13.47 -44.10 -3.15
C ALA A 36 -12.75 -45.22 -2.38
N LEU A 37 -11.44 -45.08 -2.13
CA LEU A 37 -10.67 -46.01 -1.30
C LEU A 37 -11.13 -46.04 0.17
N THR A 38 -11.68 -44.94 0.69
CA THR A 38 -12.26 -44.88 2.04
C THR A 38 -13.74 -45.27 2.10
N PHE A 39 -14.36 -45.61 0.96
CA PHE A 39 -15.76 -46.01 0.88
C PHE A 39 -15.94 -47.54 0.75
N VAL A 40 -15.08 -48.21 -0.03
CA VAL A 40 -15.18 -49.65 -0.29
C VAL A 40 -14.58 -50.44 0.89
N SER A 41 -15.43 -50.88 1.80
CA SER A 41 -15.12 -51.36 3.17
C SER A 41 -14.55 -52.79 3.30
N ASP A 42 -14.03 -53.36 2.22
CA ASP A 42 -13.42 -54.69 2.20
C ASP A 42 -12.10 -54.68 1.41
N THR A 43 -11.23 -53.69 1.70
CA THR A 43 -9.95 -53.51 1.01
C THR A 43 -8.83 -53.17 1.99
N ALA A 44 -7.60 -53.61 1.72
CA ALA A 44 -6.44 -53.27 2.55
C ALA A 44 -6.23 -51.74 2.66
N PRO A 45 -6.37 -50.94 1.57
CA PRO A 45 -6.41 -49.49 1.66
C PRO A 45 -7.43 -48.91 2.64
N PHE A 46 -8.66 -49.45 2.69
CA PHE A 46 -9.70 -48.96 3.59
C PHE A 46 -9.27 -49.10 5.05
N VAL A 47 -8.79 -50.28 5.44
CA VAL A 47 -8.32 -50.55 6.81
C VAL A 47 -7.14 -49.65 7.17
N VAL A 48 -6.12 -49.58 6.31
CA VAL A 48 -4.91 -48.79 6.55
C VAL A 48 -5.21 -47.29 6.65
N LEU A 49 -6.10 -46.77 5.80
CA LEU A 49 -6.51 -45.36 5.85
C LEU A 49 -7.32 -45.07 7.13
N GLN A 50 -8.24 -45.97 7.51
CA GLN A 50 -9.05 -45.82 8.72
C GLN A 50 -8.20 -45.84 10.01
N GLU A 51 -7.25 -46.75 10.13
CA GLU A 51 -6.31 -46.84 11.27
C GLU A 51 -5.41 -45.61 11.40
N ASN A 52 -5.14 -44.93 10.29
CA ASN A 52 -4.35 -43.70 10.24
C ASN A 52 -5.22 -42.42 10.28
N GLY A 53 -6.50 -42.54 10.62
CA GLY A 53 -7.41 -41.40 10.83
C GLY A 53 -7.94 -40.73 9.55
N VAL A 54 -7.77 -41.38 8.39
CA VAL A 54 -8.28 -40.92 7.10
C VAL A 54 -9.61 -41.60 6.82
N THR A 55 -10.70 -40.89 7.12
CA THR A 55 -12.08 -41.37 6.91
C THR A 55 -12.79 -40.53 5.85
N ILE A 56 -13.87 -41.06 5.27
CA ILE A 56 -14.65 -40.29 4.29
C ILE A 56 -15.17 -38.96 4.87
N GLN A 57 -15.60 -38.95 6.13
CA GLN A 57 -16.08 -37.75 6.81
C GLN A 57 -14.96 -36.72 7.01
N SER A 58 -13.76 -37.16 7.36
CA SER A 58 -12.62 -36.26 7.56
C SER A 58 -12.15 -35.66 6.23
N ILE A 59 -12.20 -36.42 5.13
CA ILE A 59 -11.92 -35.91 3.79
C ILE A 59 -12.98 -34.88 3.36
N ILE A 60 -14.27 -35.16 3.57
CA ILE A 60 -15.36 -34.22 3.24
C ILE A 60 -15.22 -32.90 4.01
N ASN A 61 -14.88 -32.96 5.31
CA ASN A 61 -14.68 -31.75 6.12
C ASN A 61 -13.55 -30.86 5.56
N ILE A 62 -12.42 -31.43 5.14
CA ILE A 62 -11.34 -30.67 4.52
C ILE A 62 -11.74 -30.13 3.15
N LEU A 63 -12.40 -30.95 2.33
CA LEU A 63 -12.90 -30.53 1.04
C LEU A 63 -13.93 -29.40 1.18
N SER A 64 -14.76 -29.36 2.23
CA SER A 64 -15.70 -28.26 2.46
C SER A 64 -15.03 -26.93 2.82
N GLN A 65 -13.79 -26.95 3.31
CA GLN A 65 -12.98 -25.76 3.60
C GLN A 65 -12.19 -25.26 2.37
N ILE A 66 -12.08 -26.10 1.35
CA ILE A 66 -11.50 -25.74 0.05
C ILE A 66 -12.69 -25.33 -0.83
N PRO A 67 -12.72 -24.13 -1.44
CA PRO A 67 -13.82 -23.77 -2.32
C PRO A 67 -13.84 -24.72 -3.53
N LEU A 68 -14.73 -25.71 -3.51
CA LEU A 68 -14.99 -26.54 -4.68
C LEU A 68 -15.63 -25.66 -5.75
N ALA A 69 -14.98 -25.59 -6.92
CA ALA A 69 -15.59 -25.07 -8.13
C ALA A 69 -16.81 -25.94 -8.48
N GLY A 70 -18.01 -25.48 -8.11
CA GLY A 70 -19.27 -26.08 -8.54
C GLY A 70 -19.49 -25.78 -10.02
N GLY A 71 -19.31 -26.79 -10.86
CA GLY A 71 -19.66 -26.73 -12.28
C GLY A 71 -21.10 -27.18 -12.50
N THR A 72 -21.85 -26.43 -13.32
CA THR A 72 -23.19 -26.80 -13.77
C THR A 72 -23.17 -28.11 -14.58
N PHE A 73 -24.20 -28.93 -14.38
CA PHE A 73 -24.41 -30.22 -15.05
C PHE A 73 -24.44 -30.07 -16.58
N GLY A 74 -23.47 -30.67 -17.25
CA GLY A 74 -23.53 -31.07 -18.65
C GLY A 74 -23.30 -32.58 -18.72
N ALA A 75 -24.07 -33.28 -19.54
CA ALA A 75 -23.99 -34.74 -19.75
C ALA A 75 -22.72 -35.16 -20.52
N GLU A 76 -21.56 -34.56 -20.24
CA GLU A 76 -20.28 -34.95 -20.82
C GLU A 76 -19.62 -36.08 -20.00
N LYS A 77 -18.86 -36.93 -20.69
CA LYS A 77 -18.10 -38.02 -20.05
C LYS A 77 -17.07 -37.41 -19.10
N SER A 78 -17.24 -37.59 -17.78
CA SER A 78 -16.24 -37.23 -16.77
C SER A 78 -14.87 -37.84 -17.16
N LYS A 79 -13.92 -37.00 -17.55
CA LYS A 79 -12.55 -37.41 -17.90
C LYS A 79 -11.69 -37.44 -16.64
N TYR A 80 -10.71 -38.34 -16.60
CA TYR A 80 -9.69 -38.31 -15.56
C TYR A 80 -8.81 -37.08 -15.74
N THR A 81 -8.32 -36.49 -14.65
CA THR A 81 -7.28 -35.45 -14.74
C THR A 81 -5.95 -36.09 -15.14
N LYS A 82 -5.02 -35.32 -15.74
CA LYS A 82 -3.67 -35.83 -16.08
C LYS A 82 -2.97 -36.47 -14.88
N SER A 83 -3.16 -35.93 -13.68
CA SER A 83 -2.62 -36.50 -12.44
C SER A 83 -3.29 -37.84 -12.08
N ALA A 84 -4.62 -37.95 -12.22
CA ALA A 84 -5.31 -39.22 -11.98
C ALA A 84 -4.94 -40.30 -13.02
N GLU A 85 -4.76 -39.92 -14.29
CA GLU A 85 -4.27 -40.84 -15.34
C GLU A 85 -2.87 -41.35 -15.02
N SER A 86 -1.97 -40.45 -14.59
CA SER A 86 -0.62 -40.82 -14.16
C SER A 86 -0.63 -41.76 -12.94
N ILE A 87 -1.50 -41.51 -11.96
CA ILE A 87 -1.66 -42.39 -10.78
C ILE A 87 -2.12 -43.80 -11.19
N LEU A 88 -3.06 -43.92 -12.14
CA LEU A 88 -3.53 -45.22 -12.62
C LEU A 88 -2.43 -45.98 -13.39
N GLU A 89 -1.61 -45.28 -14.15
CA GLU A 89 -0.46 -45.88 -14.82
C GLU A 89 0.60 -46.35 -13.82
N LEU A 90 0.90 -45.53 -12.80
CA LEU A 90 1.80 -45.89 -11.71
C LEU A 90 1.29 -47.10 -10.92
N ALA A 91 -0.02 -47.19 -10.65
CA ALA A 91 -0.62 -48.35 -10.00
C ALA A 91 -0.38 -49.65 -10.79
N GLY A 92 -0.49 -49.59 -12.12
CA GLY A 92 -0.16 -50.72 -13.00
C GLY A 92 1.32 -51.12 -12.97
N ASN A 93 2.22 -50.16 -12.77
CA ASN A 93 3.66 -50.43 -12.62
C ASN A 93 3.99 -51.02 -11.24
N GLU A 94 3.31 -50.56 -10.18
CA GLU A 94 3.46 -51.12 -8.84
C GLU A 94 2.95 -52.56 -8.77
N ALA A 95 1.86 -52.89 -9.45
CA ALA A 95 1.36 -54.27 -9.56
C ALA A 95 2.40 -55.21 -10.19
N LYS A 96 3.08 -54.76 -11.25
CA LYS A 96 4.18 -55.52 -11.86
C LYS A 96 5.39 -55.66 -10.92
N ARG A 97 5.71 -54.59 -10.18
CA ARG A 97 6.85 -54.57 -9.25
C ARG A 97 6.65 -55.54 -8.08
N LEU A 98 5.42 -55.63 -7.57
CA LEU A 98 5.04 -56.56 -6.51
C LEU A 98 4.70 -57.96 -7.04
N GLU A 99 5.00 -58.24 -8.33
CA GLU A 99 4.76 -59.51 -9.00
C GLU A 99 3.29 -59.99 -8.92
N SER A 100 2.35 -59.05 -8.84
CA SER A 100 0.92 -59.33 -8.82
C SER A 100 0.39 -59.70 -10.22
N THR A 101 -0.56 -60.62 -10.28
CA THR A 101 -1.23 -61.05 -11.51
C THR A 101 -2.33 -60.07 -11.98
N GLU A 102 -2.78 -59.19 -11.08
CA GLU A 102 -3.78 -58.16 -11.34
C GLU A 102 -3.45 -56.84 -10.62
N VAL A 103 -3.99 -55.72 -11.13
CA VAL A 103 -3.90 -54.42 -10.45
C VAL A 103 -5.01 -54.35 -9.39
N GLY A 104 -4.62 -54.48 -8.13
CA GLY A 104 -5.52 -54.36 -6.98
C GLY A 104 -5.57 -52.95 -6.35
N SER A 105 -6.38 -52.82 -5.30
CA SER A 105 -6.66 -51.55 -4.60
C SER A 105 -5.43 -50.98 -3.86
N GLU A 106 -4.60 -51.86 -3.33
CA GLU A 106 -3.35 -51.58 -2.62
C GLU A 106 -2.33 -50.91 -3.53
N HIS A 107 -2.23 -51.34 -4.78
CA HIS A 107 -1.39 -50.71 -5.80
C HIS A 107 -1.83 -49.27 -6.11
N LEU A 108 -3.15 -49.02 -6.09
CA LEU A 108 -3.70 -47.67 -6.28
C LEU A 108 -3.33 -46.75 -5.12
N LEU A 109 -3.46 -47.21 -3.87
CA LEU A 109 -3.05 -46.42 -2.71
C LEU A 109 -1.55 -46.17 -2.70
N ILE A 110 -0.72 -47.18 -3.01
CA ILE A 110 0.74 -47.01 -3.13
C ILE A 110 1.08 -45.95 -4.20
N ALA A 111 0.43 -45.99 -5.36
CA ALA A 111 0.63 -45.02 -6.43
C ALA A 111 0.25 -43.59 -6.02
N ILE A 112 -0.86 -43.42 -5.29
CA ILE A 112 -1.25 -42.12 -4.72
C ILE A 112 -0.17 -41.59 -3.78
N LEU A 113 0.35 -42.43 -2.87
CA LEU A 113 1.36 -42.04 -1.89
C LEU A 113 2.74 -41.74 -2.52
N LYS A 114 3.06 -42.36 -3.67
CA LYS A 114 4.28 -42.06 -4.44
C LYS A 114 4.15 -40.77 -5.27
N HIS A 115 2.94 -40.39 -5.66
CA HIS A 115 2.68 -39.15 -6.39
C HIS A 115 2.47 -37.96 -5.44
N LEU A 116 3.56 -37.52 -4.79
CA LEU A 116 3.55 -36.51 -3.70
C LEU A 116 2.84 -35.18 -4.04
N ASP A 117 2.79 -34.80 -5.32
CA ASP A 117 2.22 -33.53 -5.78
C ASP A 117 0.70 -33.59 -6.03
N CYS A 118 0.03 -34.72 -5.74
CA CYS A 118 -1.41 -34.86 -5.98
C CYS A 118 -2.28 -34.31 -4.84
N THR A 119 -3.52 -33.91 -5.16
CA THR A 119 -4.51 -33.39 -4.21
C THR A 119 -4.81 -34.39 -3.09
N ALA A 120 -4.86 -35.69 -3.39
CA ALA A 120 -5.05 -36.74 -2.40
C ALA A 120 -3.98 -36.71 -1.29
N VAL A 121 -2.71 -36.55 -1.64
CA VAL A 121 -1.62 -36.44 -0.65
C VAL A 121 -1.73 -35.16 0.16
N LYS A 122 -2.10 -34.04 -0.46
CA LYS A 122 -2.37 -32.78 0.26
C LYS A 122 -3.47 -32.94 1.30
N ILE A 123 -4.56 -33.64 0.96
CA ILE A 123 -5.66 -33.94 1.90
C ILE A 123 -5.16 -34.77 3.08
N ILE A 124 -4.36 -35.82 2.83
CA ILE A 124 -3.77 -36.67 3.89
C ILE A 124 -2.87 -35.85 4.82
N LEU A 125 -2.07 -34.92 4.27
CA LEU A 125 -1.24 -34.00 5.07
C LEU A 125 -2.07 -33.04 5.92
N SER A 126 -3.14 -32.48 5.35
CA SER A 126 -4.05 -31.58 6.07
C SER A 126 -4.79 -32.29 7.22
N LEU A 127 -5.02 -33.61 7.11
CA LEU A 127 -5.53 -34.46 8.20
C LEU A 127 -4.48 -34.76 9.28
N LYS A 128 -3.23 -34.27 9.15
CA LYS A 128 -2.09 -34.61 10.01
C LYS A 128 -1.76 -36.11 10.04
N ALA A 129 -2.21 -36.87 9.04
CA ALA A 129 -1.93 -38.30 8.93
C ALA A 129 -0.51 -38.52 8.39
N ASN A 130 0.23 -39.46 8.98
CA ASN A 130 1.62 -39.70 8.63
C ASN A 130 1.71 -40.56 7.36
N ILE A 131 2.00 -39.93 6.22
CA ILE A 131 2.16 -40.60 4.90
C ILE A 131 3.17 -41.75 4.98
N GLN A 132 4.29 -41.57 5.69
CA GLN A 132 5.31 -42.62 5.81
C GLN A 132 4.76 -43.84 6.54
N LYS A 133 3.94 -43.62 7.57
CA LYS A 133 3.28 -44.71 8.31
C LYS A 133 2.28 -45.44 7.42
N ILE A 134 1.39 -44.71 6.75
CA ILE A 134 0.41 -45.27 5.80
C ILE A 134 1.11 -46.09 4.69
N TYR A 135 2.23 -45.60 4.16
CA TYR A 135 3.01 -46.31 3.15
C TYR A 135 3.62 -47.62 3.69
N VAL A 136 4.17 -47.61 4.91
CA VAL A 136 4.72 -48.82 5.53
C VAL A 136 3.62 -49.82 5.84
N ASP A 137 2.46 -49.37 6.32
CA ASP A 137 1.32 -50.21 6.68
C ASP A 137 0.73 -50.90 5.42
N ILE A 138 0.55 -50.17 4.31
CA ILE A 138 0.05 -50.75 3.06
C ILE A 138 1.06 -51.71 2.41
N MET A 139 2.36 -51.39 2.47
CA MET A 139 3.42 -52.28 1.97
C MET A 139 3.53 -53.55 2.81
N SER A 140 3.31 -53.45 4.13
CA SER A 140 3.25 -54.60 5.03
C SER A 140 2.03 -55.48 4.73
N ALA A 141 0.88 -54.87 4.41
CA ALA A 141 -0.30 -55.59 3.95
C ALA A 141 -0.09 -56.30 2.59
N CYS A 142 0.85 -55.82 1.77
CA CYS A 142 1.29 -56.47 0.54
C CYS A 142 2.40 -57.53 0.75
N GLY A 143 2.76 -57.87 1.99
CA GLY A 143 3.77 -58.88 2.30
C GLY A 143 5.23 -58.40 2.23
N VAL A 144 5.47 -57.09 2.14
CA VAL A 144 6.83 -56.51 2.12
C VAL A 144 7.27 -56.14 3.53
N ASP A 145 8.50 -56.50 3.92
CA ASP A 145 9.06 -56.17 5.23
C ASP A 145 9.04 -54.65 5.50
N GLY A 146 8.50 -54.24 6.65
CA GLY A 146 8.33 -52.85 7.03
C GLY A 146 9.65 -52.07 7.13
N SER A 147 10.76 -52.75 7.43
CA SER A 147 12.10 -52.13 7.43
C SER A 147 12.57 -51.75 6.01
N THR A 148 12.18 -52.56 5.02
CA THR A 148 12.47 -52.35 3.59
C THR A 148 11.55 -51.28 3.01
N ALA A 149 10.25 -51.31 3.36
CA ALA A 149 9.29 -50.28 2.97
C ALA A 149 9.67 -48.89 3.52
N LYS A 150 10.19 -48.82 4.75
CA LYS A 150 10.66 -47.56 5.35
C LYS A 150 11.89 -47.00 4.62
N LYS A 151 12.84 -47.86 4.23
CA LYS A 151 14.00 -47.46 3.40
C LYS A 151 13.56 -47.02 2.01
N GLU A 152 12.59 -47.71 1.40
CA GLU A 152 12.05 -47.37 0.09
C GLU A 152 11.36 -45.99 0.12
N PHE A 153 10.50 -45.73 1.09
CA PHE A 153 9.81 -44.44 1.22
C PHE A 153 10.77 -43.27 1.48
N VAL A 154 11.79 -43.48 2.32
CA VAL A 154 12.85 -42.49 2.54
C VAL A 154 13.66 -42.27 1.26
N SER A 155 13.88 -43.32 0.47
CA SER A 155 14.55 -43.21 -0.84
C SER A 155 13.68 -42.56 -1.92
N LEU A 156 12.34 -42.59 -1.81
CA LEU A 156 11.39 -41.88 -2.68
C LEU A 156 11.33 -40.37 -2.36
N LYS A 157 11.37 -39.98 -1.06
CA LYS A 157 11.59 -38.58 -0.65
C LYS A 157 12.96 -38.05 -1.08
N LYS A 158 13.98 -38.90 -1.12
CA LYS A 158 15.30 -38.61 -1.72
C LYS A 158 15.33 -38.85 -3.24
N GLY A 159 14.26 -39.37 -3.83
CA GLY A 159 14.25 -40.05 -5.13
C GLY A 159 13.82 -39.18 -6.32
N LYS A 160 13.30 -37.97 -6.08
CA LYS A 160 13.22 -36.93 -7.13
C LYS A 160 14.52 -36.13 -7.30
N ASN A 161 15.54 -36.37 -6.47
CA ASN A 161 16.91 -35.87 -6.65
C ASN A 161 17.89 -37.04 -6.88
N LYS A 162 17.63 -37.82 -7.93
CA LYS A 162 18.67 -38.61 -8.60
C LYS A 162 19.14 -37.93 -9.89
N SER A 163 19.42 -36.62 -9.82
CA SER A 163 20.75 -36.20 -10.24
C SER A 163 21.73 -36.70 -9.17
N LYS A 164 22.92 -37.12 -9.59
CA LYS A 164 24.06 -37.57 -8.77
C LYS A 164 24.10 -36.91 -7.38
N ALA A 165 24.57 -37.64 -6.36
CA ALA A 165 24.96 -37.06 -5.06
C ALA A 165 25.50 -35.65 -5.31
N SER A 166 24.79 -34.63 -4.82
CA SER A 166 25.09 -33.25 -5.20
C SER A 166 26.57 -33.01 -4.95
N ALA A 167 27.29 -32.59 -5.99
CA ALA A 167 28.69 -32.20 -5.85
C ALA A 167 28.85 -30.98 -4.93
N THR A 168 27.73 -30.34 -4.54
CA THR A 168 27.65 -29.07 -3.82
C THR A 168 26.53 -29.09 -2.75
N PRO A 169 26.62 -29.93 -1.70
CA PRO A 169 25.55 -30.10 -0.72
C PRO A 169 25.32 -28.88 0.19
N THR A 170 26.36 -28.12 0.53
CA THR A 170 26.22 -26.87 1.30
C THR A 170 25.61 -25.78 0.44
N LEU A 171 26.04 -25.71 -0.82
CA LEU A 171 25.54 -24.75 -1.81
C LEU A 171 24.04 -24.92 -2.04
N ASP A 172 23.56 -26.15 -2.25
CA ASP A 172 22.14 -26.41 -2.50
C ASP A 172 21.25 -26.08 -1.27
N GLN A 173 21.82 -26.00 -0.06
CA GLN A 173 21.09 -25.62 1.15
C GLN A 173 20.90 -24.09 1.26
N PHE A 174 21.90 -23.32 0.83
CA PHE A 174 21.94 -21.86 1.01
C PHE A 174 21.84 -21.09 -0.32
N SER A 175 21.49 -21.77 -1.40
CA SER A 175 21.31 -21.16 -2.71
C SER A 175 20.07 -21.68 -3.42
N ARG A 176 19.54 -20.86 -4.31
CA ARG A 176 18.43 -21.17 -5.22
C ARG A 176 18.98 -21.36 -6.63
N ASP A 177 18.70 -22.51 -7.25
CA ASP A 177 19.15 -22.83 -8.60
C ASP A 177 18.22 -22.18 -9.65
N MET A 178 18.60 -21.00 -10.10
CA MET A 178 17.81 -20.24 -11.07
C MET A 178 17.77 -20.94 -12.43
N THR A 179 18.81 -21.68 -12.80
CA THR A 179 18.84 -22.42 -14.07
C THR A 179 17.85 -23.59 -14.04
N MET A 180 17.70 -24.25 -12.89
CA MET A 180 16.69 -25.28 -12.69
C MET A 180 15.28 -24.70 -12.69
N ASP A 181 15.06 -23.57 -12.03
CA ASP A 181 13.77 -22.87 -12.03
C ASP A 181 13.35 -22.45 -13.45
N ALA A 182 14.30 -21.96 -14.26
CA ALA A 182 14.07 -21.65 -15.67
C ALA A 182 13.64 -22.88 -16.47
N ARG A 183 14.29 -24.03 -16.27
CA ARG A 183 13.92 -25.30 -16.93
C ARG A 183 12.54 -25.81 -16.53
N MET A 184 12.10 -25.50 -15.31
CA MET A 184 10.78 -25.86 -14.80
C MET A 184 9.68 -24.89 -15.21
N GLY A 185 10.03 -23.73 -15.79
CA GLY A 185 9.07 -22.67 -16.12
C GLY A 185 8.57 -21.90 -14.89
N ASN A 186 9.36 -21.86 -13.81
CA ASN A 186 9.01 -21.18 -12.56
C ASN A 186 9.50 -19.72 -12.49
N LEU A 187 10.23 -19.24 -13.49
CA LEU A 187 10.70 -17.85 -13.57
C LEU A 187 9.77 -17.02 -14.44
N ASP A 188 9.63 -15.75 -14.09
CA ASP A 188 8.88 -14.79 -14.88
C ASP A 188 9.58 -14.49 -16.23
N PRO A 189 8.81 -14.17 -17.28
CA PRO A 189 9.38 -13.81 -18.57
C PRO A 189 10.18 -12.51 -18.48
N VAL A 190 11.39 -12.53 -19.02
CA VAL A 190 12.28 -11.35 -19.04
C VAL A 190 12.07 -10.57 -20.33
N ILE A 191 11.68 -9.31 -20.21
CA ILE A 191 11.30 -8.45 -21.33
C ILE A 191 12.22 -7.22 -21.37
N GLY A 192 12.73 -6.87 -22.56
CA GLY A 192 13.42 -5.60 -22.78
C GLY A 192 14.83 -5.45 -22.18
N ARG A 193 15.48 -6.53 -21.75
CA ARG A 193 16.82 -6.51 -21.11
C ARG A 193 17.93 -7.19 -21.92
N GLU A 194 17.76 -7.29 -23.23
CA GLU A 194 18.69 -8.01 -24.11
C GLU A 194 20.11 -7.45 -24.10
N LYS A 195 20.26 -6.11 -24.11
CA LYS A 195 21.57 -5.43 -24.14
C LYS A 195 22.37 -5.69 -22.87
N GLU A 196 21.71 -5.62 -21.72
CA GLU A 196 22.31 -5.89 -20.42
C GLU A 196 22.70 -7.36 -20.30
N ILE A 197 21.81 -8.28 -20.69
CA ILE A 197 22.08 -9.72 -20.71
C ILE A 197 23.28 -10.05 -21.60
N GLU A 198 23.30 -9.55 -22.84
CA GLU A 198 24.43 -9.74 -23.76
C GLU A 198 25.73 -9.20 -23.15
N ARG A 199 25.69 -8.01 -22.56
CA ARG A 199 26.85 -7.41 -21.91
C ARG A 199 27.37 -8.25 -20.74
N VAL A 200 26.48 -8.81 -19.93
CA VAL A 200 26.84 -9.69 -18.81
C VAL A 200 27.50 -10.98 -19.33
N LEU A 201 26.93 -11.61 -20.36
CA LEU A 201 27.49 -12.81 -21.00
C LEU A 201 28.87 -12.55 -21.63
N GLN A 202 29.04 -11.39 -22.29
CA GLN A 202 30.32 -10.94 -22.82
C GLN A 202 31.39 -10.84 -21.72
N ILE A 203 31.03 -10.33 -20.53
CA ILE A 203 31.95 -10.19 -19.40
C ILE A 203 32.30 -11.56 -18.80
N LEU A 204 31.30 -12.42 -18.57
CA LEU A 204 31.49 -13.78 -18.03
C LEU A 204 32.43 -14.64 -18.90
N SER A 205 32.47 -14.36 -20.20
CA SER A 205 33.31 -15.06 -21.19
C SER A 205 34.75 -14.55 -21.26
N ARG A 206 35.12 -13.49 -20.52
CA ARG A 206 36.50 -12.96 -20.50
C ARG A 206 37.44 -13.84 -19.69
N ARG A 207 38.73 -13.82 -20.03
CA ARG A 207 39.80 -14.46 -19.25
C ARG A 207 40.15 -13.71 -17.96
N MET A 208 40.03 -12.38 -17.96
CA MET A 208 40.28 -11.50 -16.81
C MET A 208 39.12 -10.51 -16.67
N LYS A 209 38.85 -10.03 -15.44
CA LYS A 209 37.69 -9.17 -15.12
C LYS A 209 36.38 -9.81 -15.59
N ASN A 210 36.17 -11.06 -15.22
CA ASN A 210 35.06 -11.90 -15.63
C ASN A 210 33.91 -11.95 -14.61
N ASN A 211 33.89 -11.02 -13.65
CA ASN A 211 32.80 -10.88 -12.68
C ASN A 211 31.99 -9.62 -13.03
N PRO A 212 30.84 -9.75 -13.68
CA PRO A 212 29.94 -8.62 -13.92
C PRO A 212 29.32 -8.13 -12.61
N CYS A 213 29.20 -6.81 -12.48
CA CYS A 213 28.47 -6.16 -11.40
C CYS A 213 27.38 -5.28 -12.01
N MET A 214 26.12 -5.63 -11.81
CA MET A 214 24.95 -4.86 -12.24
C MET A 214 24.78 -3.68 -11.28
N VAL A 215 24.92 -2.47 -11.82
CA VAL A 215 24.88 -1.21 -11.06
C VAL A 215 23.67 -0.41 -11.52
N GLY A 216 22.70 -0.23 -10.63
CA GLY A 216 21.46 0.49 -10.90
C GLY A 216 20.68 0.73 -9.62
N GLU A 217 19.68 1.60 -9.64
CA GLU A 217 18.85 1.87 -8.46
C GLU A 217 18.01 0.63 -8.07
N PRO A 218 17.47 0.55 -6.84
CA PRO A 218 16.54 -0.52 -6.46
C PRO A 218 15.28 -0.49 -7.34
N GLY A 219 14.74 -1.67 -7.66
CA GLY A 219 13.50 -1.79 -8.45
C GLY A 219 13.66 -1.69 -9.97
N VAL A 220 14.86 -1.39 -10.52
CA VAL A 220 15.06 -1.32 -11.99
C VAL A 220 15.08 -2.68 -12.70
N GLY A 221 14.98 -3.80 -11.96
CA GLY A 221 14.97 -5.15 -12.54
C GLY A 221 16.35 -5.79 -12.71
N LYS A 222 17.29 -5.59 -11.76
CA LYS A 222 18.60 -6.25 -11.76
C LYS A 222 18.49 -7.77 -11.64
N THR A 223 17.57 -8.26 -10.81
CA THR A 223 17.27 -9.69 -10.65
C THR A 223 16.70 -10.30 -11.93
N ALA A 224 15.84 -9.56 -12.66
CA ALA A 224 15.30 -9.99 -13.94
C ALA A 224 16.40 -10.22 -15.01
N VAL A 225 17.48 -9.44 -15.00
CA VAL A 225 18.64 -9.69 -15.89
C VAL A 225 19.30 -11.02 -15.55
N ALA A 226 19.44 -11.37 -14.25
CA ALA A 226 19.97 -12.67 -13.83
C ALA A 226 19.06 -13.84 -14.22
N GLU A 227 17.74 -13.67 -14.08
CA GLU A 227 16.75 -14.65 -14.54
C GLU A 227 16.79 -14.86 -16.05
N GLY A 228 16.99 -13.79 -16.83
CA GLY A 228 17.11 -13.87 -18.29
C GLY A 228 18.35 -14.66 -18.71
N ILE A 229 19.46 -14.48 -17.99
CA ILE A 229 20.67 -15.30 -18.17
C ILE A 229 20.38 -16.76 -17.82
N ALA A 230 19.66 -17.04 -16.72
CA ALA A 230 19.29 -18.41 -16.36
C ALA A 230 18.44 -19.08 -17.47
N TYR A 231 17.52 -18.34 -18.08
CA TYR A 231 16.71 -18.82 -19.20
C TYR A 231 17.55 -19.15 -20.44
N LEU A 232 18.49 -18.28 -20.81
CA LEU A 232 19.41 -18.54 -21.93
C LEU A 232 20.33 -19.74 -21.66
N ILE A 233 20.84 -19.88 -20.44
CA ILE A 233 21.64 -21.05 -20.03
C ILE A 233 20.80 -22.33 -20.10
N ALA A 234 19.54 -22.28 -19.64
CA ALA A 234 18.62 -23.40 -19.67
C ALA A 234 18.27 -23.83 -21.11
N ALA A 235 18.10 -22.87 -22.02
CA ALA A 235 17.85 -23.10 -23.45
C ALA A 235 19.12 -23.53 -24.22
N GLY A 236 20.30 -23.32 -23.66
CA GLY A 236 21.59 -23.58 -24.31
C GLY A 236 22.03 -22.48 -25.29
N ASP A 237 21.31 -21.36 -25.35
CA ASP A 237 21.58 -20.20 -26.22
C ASP A 237 22.56 -19.24 -25.54
N VAL A 238 23.74 -19.77 -25.22
CA VAL A 238 24.83 -19.03 -24.58
C VAL A 238 26.18 -19.44 -25.19
N PRO A 239 27.22 -18.59 -25.08
CA PRO A 239 28.57 -18.95 -25.50
C PRO A 239 29.07 -20.24 -24.83
N ASP A 240 29.94 -21.00 -25.50
CA ASP A 240 30.49 -22.29 -25.02
C ASP A 240 31.16 -22.17 -23.63
N THR A 241 31.67 -20.99 -23.28
CA THR A 241 32.26 -20.67 -21.98
C THR A 241 31.26 -20.67 -20.82
N VAL A 242 29.98 -20.44 -21.11
CA VAL A 242 28.88 -20.35 -20.14
C VAL A 242 27.90 -21.53 -20.28
N ARG A 243 27.94 -22.24 -21.42
CA ARG A 243 27.17 -23.46 -21.64
C ARG A 243 27.41 -24.48 -20.54
N ASP A 244 26.35 -25.20 -20.15
CA ASP A 244 26.33 -26.23 -19.10
C ASP A 244 26.71 -25.75 -17.67
N LYS A 245 26.79 -24.44 -17.44
CA LYS A 245 26.94 -23.88 -16.10
C LYS A 245 25.61 -23.79 -15.36
N ARG A 246 25.67 -23.73 -14.03
CA ARG A 246 24.54 -23.49 -13.13
C ARG A 246 24.63 -22.07 -12.57
N LEU A 247 23.60 -21.27 -12.76
CA LEU A 247 23.46 -19.97 -12.10
C LEU A 247 22.72 -20.14 -10.77
N LEU A 248 23.40 -19.93 -9.66
CA LEU A 248 22.82 -20.09 -8.31
C LEU A 248 22.78 -18.76 -7.58
N SER A 249 21.60 -18.38 -7.10
CA SER A 249 21.41 -17.20 -6.25
C SER A 249 21.72 -17.55 -4.80
N LEU A 250 22.66 -16.83 -4.17
CA LEU A 250 22.99 -17.02 -2.76
C LEU A 250 22.03 -16.27 -1.85
N ASP A 251 21.39 -16.97 -0.92
CA ASP A 251 20.56 -16.36 0.11
C ASP A 251 21.39 -16.12 1.38
N LEU A 252 21.88 -14.90 1.53
CA LEU A 252 22.69 -14.50 2.68
C LEU A 252 21.89 -14.52 3.98
N SER A 253 20.59 -14.20 3.94
CA SER A 253 19.72 -14.23 5.13
C SER A 253 19.65 -15.64 5.71
N SER A 254 19.53 -16.66 4.86
CA SER A 254 19.56 -18.07 5.29
C SER A 254 20.92 -18.50 5.88
N MET A 255 22.02 -17.93 5.38
CA MET A 255 23.37 -18.22 5.88
C MET A 255 23.63 -17.61 7.25
N VAL A 256 23.07 -16.43 7.51
CA VAL A 256 23.11 -15.76 8.82
C VAL A 256 22.17 -16.44 9.80
N ALA A 257 20.99 -16.87 9.33
CA ALA A 257 20.01 -17.59 10.13
C ALA A 257 20.63 -18.84 10.77
N GLY A 258 20.50 -18.95 12.09
CA GLY A 258 21.06 -20.07 12.85
C GLY A 258 22.59 -20.06 12.98
N SER A 259 23.28 -18.95 12.68
CA SER A 259 24.65 -18.71 13.15
C SER A 259 24.58 -17.92 14.47
N LYS A 260 25.16 -18.46 15.55
CA LYS A 260 25.22 -17.76 16.85
C LYS A 260 26.43 -16.83 16.94
N TYR A 261 27.46 -17.11 16.14
CA TYR A 261 28.73 -16.41 16.15
C TYR A 261 29.16 -16.08 14.71
N ARG A 262 29.80 -14.92 14.53
CA ARG A 262 30.37 -14.48 13.24
C ARG A 262 31.27 -15.53 12.59
N GLY A 263 32.05 -16.27 13.38
CA GLY A 263 32.94 -17.32 12.87
C GLY A 263 32.21 -18.47 12.17
N GLU A 264 31.00 -18.82 12.61
CA GLU A 264 30.19 -19.88 11.97
C GLU A 264 29.71 -19.45 10.58
N PHE A 265 29.34 -18.17 10.44
CA PHE A 265 28.99 -17.59 9.14
C PHE A 265 30.20 -17.61 8.19
N GLU A 266 31.37 -17.18 8.65
CA GLU A 266 32.61 -17.21 7.85
C GLU A 266 32.99 -18.65 7.43
N GLU A 267 32.76 -19.64 8.29
CA GLU A 267 32.99 -21.06 7.96
C GLU A 267 32.01 -21.56 6.88
N ARG A 268 30.73 -21.17 6.94
CA ARG A 268 29.74 -21.49 5.91
C ARG A 268 30.14 -20.90 4.55
N ILE A 269 30.58 -19.64 4.52
CA ILE A 269 31.07 -18.99 3.29
C ILE A 269 32.30 -19.70 2.73
N LYS A 270 33.26 -20.08 3.59
CA LYS A 270 34.44 -20.87 3.16
C LYS A 270 34.06 -22.21 2.53
N LYS A 271 33.09 -22.92 3.12
CA LYS A 271 32.57 -24.19 2.57
C LYS A 271 31.91 -23.99 1.20
N VAL A 272 31.08 -22.96 1.07
CA VAL A 272 30.44 -22.62 -0.22
C VAL A 272 31.46 -22.31 -1.30
N ILE A 273 32.49 -21.50 -1.01
CA ILE A 273 33.56 -21.19 -1.98
C ILE A 273 34.33 -22.45 -2.38
N ALA A 274 34.61 -23.36 -1.43
CA ALA A 274 35.28 -24.62 -1.72
C ALA A 274 34.45 -25.53 -2.63
N GLU A 275 33.13 -25.62 -2.39
CA GLU A 275 32.22 -26.39 -3.25
C GLU A 275 32.12 -25.82 -4.66
N VAL A 276 32.04 -24.49 -4.79
CA VAL A 276 32.01 -23.80 -6.09
C VAL A 276 33.30 -24.07 -6.88
N LYS A 277 34.45 -23.99 -6.21
CA LYS A 277 35.75 -24.29 -6.81
C LYS A 277 35.85 -25.74 -7.29
N ASN A 278 35.36 -26.69 -6.50
CA ASN A 278 35.40 -28.10 -6.84
C ASN A 278 34.43 -28.46 -7.97
N ALA A 279 33.28 -27.81 -8.03
CA ALA A 279 32.29 -28.03 -9.08
C ALA A 279 32.74 -27.48 -10.44
N GLY A 280 33.35 -26.29 -10.47
CA GLY A 280 33.91 -25.67 -11.68
C GLY A 280 32.88 -25.21 -12.73
N ASN A 281 31.61 -25.60 -12.60
CA ASN A 281 30.52 -25.25 -13.49
C ASN A 281 29.45 -24.38 -12.83
N VAL A 282 29.80 -23.61 -11.80
CA VAL A 282 28.88 -22.77 -11.03
C VAL A 282 29.19 -21.29 -11.24
N ILE A 283 28.15 -20.50 -11.47
CA ILE A 283 28.15 -19.04 -11.43
C ILE A 283 27.31 -18.62 -10.22
N LEU A 284 27.88 -17.82 -9.34
CA LEU A 284 27.17 -17.30 -8.17
C LEU A 284 26.48 -15.98 -8.50
N PHE A 285 25.21 -15.83 -8.15
CA PHE A 285 24.50 -14.57 -8.17
C PHE A 285 24.31 -14.03 -6.74
N VAL A 286 24.61 -12.76 -6.54
CA VAL A 286 24.44 -12.04 -5.26
C VAL A 286 23.74 -10.71 -5.53
N ASP A 287 22.47 -10.60 -5.12
CA ASP A 287 21.64 -9.42 -5.43
C ASP A 287 22.08 -8.15 -4.68
N GLU A 288 22.55 -8.31 -3.44
CA GLU A 288 23.06 -7.21 -2.61
C GLU A 288 24.54 -7.39 -2.32
N LEU A 289 25.38 -7.24 -3.34
CA LEU A 289 26.82 -7.53 -3.26
C LEU A 289 27.53 -6.75 -2.13
N HIS A 290 27.05 -5.55 -1.82
CA HIS A 290 27.61 -4.70 -0.76
C HIS A 290 27.51 -5.32 0.64
N THR A 291 26.51 -6.19 0.89
CA THR A 291 26.32 -6.87 2.18
C THR A 291 27.46 -7.83 2.50
N ILE A 292 28.08 -8.43 1.48
CA ILE A 292 29.23 -9.32 1.66
C ILE A 292 30.54 -8.54 1.71
N ILE A 293 30.61 -7.41 0.99
CA ILE A 293 31.84 -6.68 0.71
C ILE A 293 32.15 -5.55 1.70
N GLY A 294 31.16 -4.94 2.37
CA GLY A 294 31.47 -3.71 3.12
C GLY A 294 30.39 -3.06 3.96
N ALA A 295 29.62 -3.77 4.78
CA ALA A 295 28.77 -3.11 5.78
C ALA A 295 29.52 -2.62 7.05
N GLY A 296 30.86 -2.60 7.05
CA GLY A 296 31.74 -2.37 8.23
C GLY A 296 31.72 -0.99 8.91
N GLY A 297 30.56 -0.34 9.06
CA GLY A 297 30.39 0.91 9.82
C GLY A 297 29.65 0.78 11.14
N ALA A 298 28.89 -0.31 11.37
CA ALA A 298 28.13 -0.52 12.61
C ALA A 298 28.50 -1.88 13.24
N GLU A 299 28.53 -1.95 14.57
CA GLU A 299 28.96 -3.07 15.43
C GLU A 299 28.27 -4.45 15.22
N GLY A 300 27.50 -4.64 14.14
CA GLY A 300 26.81 -5.90 13.81
C GLY A 300 26.90 -6.31 12.33
N ALA A 301 27.62 -5.57 11.50
CA ALA A 301 27.70 -5.86 10.08
C ALA A 301 28.67 -7.00 9.75
N ILE A 302 28.18 -7.93 8.95
CA ILE A 302 28.89 -9.14 8.53
C ILE A 302 29.80 -8.78 7.34
N ASP A 303 31.11 -8.97 7.49
CA ASP A 303 32.10 -8.68 6.43
C ASP A 303 32.82 -9.96 6.04
N ALA A 304 32.56 -10.44 4.82
CA ALA A 304 33.17 -11.62 4.22
C ALA A 304 34.12 -11.25 3.06
N SER A 305 34.44 -9.97 2.89
CA SER A 305 35.30 -9.46 1.83
C SER A 305 36.70 -10.08 1.87
N ASN A 306 37.25 -10.30 3.07
CA ASN A 306 38.56 -10.93 3.27
C ASN A 306 38.61 -12.40 2.83
N ILE A 307 37.46 -13.09 2.82
CA ILE A 307 37.36 -14.49 2.40
C ILE A 307 37.19 -14.60 0.88
N LEU A 308 36.46 -13.66 0.27
CA LEU A 308 36.19 -13.65 -1.17
C LEU A 308 37.35 -13.10 -2.01
N LYS A 309 38.04 -12.06 -1.53
CA LYS A 309 39.12 -11.38 -2.28
C LYS A 309 40.17 -12.34 -2.84
N PRO A 310 40.70 -13.34 -2.11
CA PRO A 310 41.70 -14.27 -2.64
C PRO A 310 41.16 -15.13 -3.78
N SER A 311 39.94 -15.67 -3.65
CA SER A 311 39.32 -16.56 -4.64
C SER A 311 38.92 -15.81 -5.91
N LEU A 312 38.41 -14.58 -5.76
CA LEU A 312 38.15 -13.67 -6.88
C LEU A 312 39.45 -13.22 -7.55
N SER A 313 40.50 -12.96 -6.76
CA SER A 313 41.80 -12.54 -7.28
C SER A 313 42.44 -13.60 -8.17
N ARG A 314 42.32 -14.87 -7.79
CA ARG A 314 42.83 -16.02 -8.56
C ARG A 314 41.92 -16.46 -9.70
N GLY A 315 40.71 -15.89 -9.82
CA GLY A 315 39.73 -16.28 -10.84
C GLY A 315 39.17 -17.69 -10.64
N GLU A 316 39.23 -18.22 -9.41
CA GLU A 316 38.77 -19.57 -9.06
C GLU A 316 37.24 -19.66 -8.94
N ILE A 317 36.58 -18.51 -8.76
CA ILE A 317 35.13 -18.39 -8.70
C ILE A 317 34.67 -17.32 -9.68
N GLN A 318 33.51 -17.54 -10.29
CA GLN A 318 32.81 -16.56 -11.12
C GLN A 318 31.54 -16.11 -10.41
N MET A 319 31.29 -14.81 -10.39
CA MET A 319 30.09 -14.26 -9.79
C MET A 319 29.50 -13.08 -10.56
N ILE A 320 28.18 -12.98 -10.47
CA ILE A 320 27.36 -11.84 -10.89
C ILE A 320 26.91 -11.14 -9.62
N GLY A 321 27.30 -9.88 -9.43
CA GLY A 321 26.80 -9.07 -8.34
C GLY A 321 25.76 -8.07 -8.81
N ALA A 322 24.83 -7.68 -7.93
CA ALA A 322 24.01 -6.49 -8.08
C ALA A 322 24.22 -5.55 -6.89
N THR A 323 24.13 -4.24 -7.12
CA THR A 323 24.31 -3.20 -6.10
C THR A 323 23.75 -1.88 -6.61
N THR A 324 23.62 -0.87 -5.73
CA THR A 324 23.27 0.50 -6.13
C THR A 324 24.49 1.30 -6.61
N ARG A 325 24.26 2.41 -7.31
CA ARG A 325 25.35 3.30 -7.75
C ARG A 325 26.15 3.85 -6.57
N ALA A 326 25.45 4.21 -5.49
CA ALA A 326 26.06 4.73 -4.27
C ALA A 326 26.94 3.69 -3.57
N GLU A 327 26.43 2.46 -3.42
CA GLU A 327 27.18 1.34 -2.84
C GLU A 327 28.38 0.93 -3.68
N TYR A 328 28.23 0.86 -5.01
CA TYR A 328 29.33 0.51 -5.91
C TYR A 328 30.51 1.48 -5.73
N ARG A 329 30.23 2.79 -5.73
CA ARG A 329 31.23 3.84 -5.49
C ARG A 329 31.86 3.75 -4.11
N LYS A 330 31.06 3.43 -3.08
CA LYS A 330 31.53 3.40 -1.69
C LYS A 330 32.38 2.18 -1.37
N TYR A 331 32.01 1.01 -1.90
CA TYR A 331 32.55 -0.28 -1.45
C TYR A 331 33.37 -1.04 -2.49
N ILE A 332 33.09 -0.87 -3.79
CA ILE A 332 33.76 -1.62 -4.86
C ILE A 332 34.82 -0.78 -5.56
N GLU A 333 34.47 0.44 -5.97
CA GLU A 333 35.37 1.35 -6.71
C GLU A 333 36.55 1.83 -5.86
N LYS A 334 36.37 1.98 -4.55
CA LYS A 334 37.44 2.37 -3.61
C LYS A 334 38.40 1.23 -3.28
N ASP A 335 38.02 -0.03 -3.51
CA ASP A 335 38.84 -1.19 -3.19
C ASP A 335 39.60 -1.69 -4.43
N ALA A 336 40.90 -1.43 -4.47
CA ALA A 336 41.77 -1.77 -5.59
C ALA A 336 41.87 -3.29 -5.90
N ALA A 337 41.47 -4.18 -4.97
CA ALA A 337 41.43 -5.62 -5.24
C ALA A 337 40.14 -6.01 -5.97
N LEU A 338 39.01 -5.40 -5.60
CA LEU A 338 37.69 -5.70 -6.16
C LEU A 338 37.45 -4.97 -7.48
N GLU A 339 37.87 -3.72 -7.62
CA GLU A 339 37.80 -2.94 -8.86
C GLU A 339 38.53 -3.64 -10.02
N ARG A 340 39.61 -4.37 -9.72
CA ARG A 340 40.36 -5.15 -10.72
C ARG A 340 39.69 -6.48 -11.08
N ARG A 341 38.57 -6.86 -10.47
CA ARG A 341 37.88 -8.13 -10.70
C ARG A 341 36.44 -7.98 -11.14
N PHE A 342 35.77 -6.94 -10.67
CA PHE A 342 34.43 -6.58 -11.11
C PHE A 342 34.47 -5.66 -12.33
N GLN A 343 33.51 -5.85 -13.23
CA GLN A 343 33.24 -4.96 -14.33
C GLN A 343 31.80 -4.43 -14.20
N PRO A 344 31.59 -3.10 -14.12
CA PRO A 344 30.25 -2.55 -13.99
C PRO A 344 29.45 -2.73 -15.29
N VAL A 345 28.19 -3.11 -15.14
CA VAL A 345 27.13 -3.11 -16.15
C VAL A 345 26.03 -2.21 -15.61
N TYR A 346 25.81 -1.06 -16.25
CA TYR A 346 24.79 -0.12 -15.80
C TYR A 346 23.42 -0.61 -16.24
N VAL A 347 22.50 -0.73 -15.27
CA VAL A 347 21.10 -1.06 -15.51
C VAL A 347 20.30 0.21 -15.25
N GLU A 348 19.82 0.83 -16.32
CA GLU A 348 19.03 2.05 -16.25
C GLU A 348 17.55 1.74 -16.00
N GLU A 349 16.84 2.72 -15.45
CA GLU A 349 15.39 2.72 -15.37
C GLU A 349 14.81 2.61 -16.80
N PRO A 350 13.88 1.66 -17.06
CA PRO A 350 13.27 1.52 -18.37
C PRO A 350 12.41 2.74 -18.70
N THR A 351 12.23 2.98 -20.00
CA THR A 351 11.30 4.00 -20.47
C THR A 351 9.85 3.63 -20.16
N ASN A 352 8.95 4.62 -20.22
CA ASN A 352 7.51 4.38 -20.01
C ASN A 352 6.97 3.32 -20.99
N GLU A 353 7.38 3.38 -22.26
CA GLU A 353 6.96 2.44 -23.31
C GLU A 353 7.48 1.03 -23.03
N GLU A 354 8.77 0.89 -22.71
CA GLU A 354 9.36 -0.40 -22.33
C GLU A 354 8.69 -0.99 -21.08
N THR A 355 8.32 -0.15 -20.11
CA THR A 355 7.62 -0.61 -18.91
C THR A 355 6.23 -1.15 -19.21
N VAL A 356 5.48 -0.52 -20.12
CA VAL A 356 4.17 -1.03 -20.54
C VAL A 356 4.33 -2.42 -21.18
N GLU A 357 5.35 -2.63 -22.01
CA GLU A 357 5.65 -3.95 -22.59
C GLU A 357 6.05 -4.99 -21.53
N ILE A 358 6.84 -4.59 -20.51
CA ILE A 358 7.15 -5.44 -19.35
C ILE A 358 5.86 -5.87 -18.65
N LEU A 359 4.96 -4.93 -18.35
CA LEU A 359 3.69 -5.24 -17.69
C LEU A 359 2.79 -6.14 -18.55
N LYS A 360 2.76 -5.95 -19.88
CA LYS A 360 2.02 -6.83 -20.79
C LYS A 360 2.52 -8.26 -20.76
N GLY A 361 3.83 -8.49 -20.66
CA GLY A 361 4.37 -9.85 -20.58
C GLY A 361 4.18 -10.49 -19.19
N LEU A 362 4.11 -9.70 -18.12
CA LEU A 362 3.78 -10.19 -16.77
C LEU A 362 2.28 -10.41 -16.55
N ARG A 363 1.43 -9.77 -17.37
CA ARG A 363 -0.04 -9.79 -17.25
C ARG A 363 -0.61 -11.18 -17.01
N SER A 364 -0.23 -12.17 -17.82
CA SER A 364 -0.80 -13.53 -17.71
C SER A 364 -0.53 -14.18 -16.35
N ALA A 365 0.65 -13.95 -15.77
CA ALA A 365 1.01 -14.49 -14.46
C ALA A 365 0.16 -13.89 -13.34
N TYR A 366 -0.05 -12.56 -13.37
CA TYR A 366 -0.89 -11.87 -12.38
C TYR A 366 -2.38 -12.15 -12.56
N GLU A 367 -2.87 -12.26 -13.80
CA GLU A 367 -4.25 -12.67 -14.11
C GLU A 367 -4.54 -14.07 -13.58
N GLU A 368 -3.64 -15.03 -13.79
CA GLU A 368 -3.77 -16.40 -13.28
C GLU A 368 -3.72 -16.44 -11.75
N HIS A 369 -2.77 -15.73 -11.14
CA HIS A 369 -2.60 -15.69 -9.69
C HIS A 369 -3.80 -15.07 -8.97
N HIS A 370 -4.32 -13.94 -9.49
CA HIS A 370 -5.41 -13.19 -8.87
C HIS A 370 -6.81 -13.58 -9.36
N HIS A 371 -6.91 -14.36 -10.43
CA HIS A 371 -8.18 -14.67 -11.11
C HIS A 371 -8.96 -13.41 -11.51
N VAL A 372 -8.27 -12.45 -12.11
CA VAL A 372 -8.81 -11.20 -12.65
C VAL A 372 -8.35 -11.03 -14.09
N GLU A 373 -9.02 -10.17 -14.86
CA GLU A 373 -8.57 -9.73 -16.18
C GLU A 373 -8.02 -8.30 -16.07
N ILE A 374 -6.86 -8.02 -16.63
CA ILE A 374 -6.23 -6.69 -16.54
C ILE A 374 -6.40 -5.97 -17.87
N SER A 375 -7.05 -4.81 -17.89
CA SER A 375 -7.21 -4.04 -19.14
C SER A 375 -5.91 -3.35 -19.58
N ASP A 376 -5.74 -3.13 -20.88
CA ASP A 376 -4.55 -2.40 -21.41
C ASP A 376 -4.47 -0.97 -20.86
N GLN A 377 -5.63 -0.33 -20.64
CA GLN A 377 -5.73 0.98 -20.01
C GLN A 377 -5.21 0.97 -18.56
N ALA A 378 -5.40 -0.13 -17.83
CA ALA A 378 -4.86 -0.27 -16.47
C ALA A 378 -3.32 -0.33 -16.49
N LEU A 379 -2.72 -1.00 -17.49
CA LEU A 379 -1.26 -1.07 -17.63
C LEU A 379 -0.67 0.31 -17.94
N GLU A 380 -1.25 1.03 -18.89
CA GLU A 380 -0.84 2.40 -19.22
C GLU A 380 -1.01 3.34 -18.03
N ALA A 381 -2.12 3.21 -17.28
CA ALA A 381 -2.36 3.97 -16.07
C ALA A 381 -1.33 3.64 -14.97
N ALA A 382 -0.97 2.38 -14.77
CA ALA A 382 0.02 1.97 -13.77
C ALA A 382 1.37 2.66 -14.00
N VAL A 383 1.80 2.76 -15.26
CA VAL A 383 3.05 3.46 -15.62
C VAL A 383 2.88 4.98 -15.50
N SER A 384 1.86 5.55 -16.14
CA SER A 384 1.66 7.01 -16.16
C SER A 384 1.47 7.60 -14.76
N LEU A 385 0.65 6.96 -13.93
CA LEU A 385 0.34 7.42 -12.59
C LEU A 385 1.50 7.18 -11.62
N SER A 386 2.22 6.07 -11.73
CA SER A 386 3.40 5.85 -10.89
C SER A 386 4.52 6.85 -11.18
N VAL A 387 4.78 7.19 -12.45
CA VAL A 387 5.76 8.23 -12.80
C VAL A 387 5.34 9.60 -12.29
N ARG A 388 4.04 9.90 -12.34
CA ARG A 388 3.53 11.22 -11.96
C ARG A 388 3.45 11.43 -10.45
N TYR A 389 3.07 10.40 -9.69
CA TYR A 389 2.72 10.54 -8.27
C TYR A 389 3.65 9.79 -7.31
N ILE A 390 4.48 8.86 -7.80
CA ILE A 390 5.42 8.05 -6.98
C ILE A 390 6.85 8.31 -7.47
N SER A 391 7.51 9.30 -6.89
CA SER A 391 8.84 9.78 -7.34
C SER A 391 10.03 9.17 -6.61
N ASP A 392 9.81 8.50 -5.48
CA ASP A 392 10.85 7.89 -4.64
C ASP A 392 11.20 6.45 -5.06
N ARG A 393 10.41 5.87 -5.96
CA ARG A 393 10.62 4.54 -6.53
C ARG A 393 10.88 4.63 -8.04
N PHE A 394 11.54 3.62 -8.57
CA PHE A 394 11.92 3.53 -9.99
C PHE A 394 11.04 2.51 -10.72
N LEU A 395 10.87 2.70 -12.03
CA LEU A 395 10.28 1.70 -12.92
C LEU A 395 11.24 0.50 -13.10
N PRO A 396 10.72 -0.70 -13.40
CA PRO A 396 9.30 -1.05 -13.54
C PRO A 396 8.60 -1.40 -12.22
N ASP A 397 9.35 -1.60 -11.13
CA ASP A 397 8.90 -2.09 -9.82
C ASP A 397 7.66 -1.36 -9.27
N LYS A 398 7.68 -0.02 -9.23
CA LYS A 398 6.51 0.74 -8.75
C LYS A 398 5.24 0.54 -9.57
N ALA A 399 5.36 0.25 -10.87
CA ALA A 399 4.19 0.04 -11.73
C ALA A 399 3.66 -1.40 -11.60
N ILE A 400 4.56 -2.38 -11.41
CA ILE A 400 4.22 -3.77 -11.13
C ILE A 400 3.45 -3.86 -9.80
N ASP A 401 3.94 -3.21 -8.75
CA ASP A 401 3.26 -3.23 -7.45
C ASP A 401 1.87 -2.60 -7.49
N LEU A 402 1.71 -1.48 -8.22
CA LEU A 402 0.38 -0.86 -8.38
C LEU A 402 -0.59 -1.78 -9.10
N MET A 403 -0.12 -2.47 -10.14
CA MET A 403 -0.92 -3.45 -10.88
C MET A 403 -1.30 -4.63 -9.96
N ASP A 404 -0.34 -5.18 -9.21
CA ASP A 404 -0.55 -6.30 -8.29
C ASP A 404 -1.56 -5.95 -7.19
N GLU A 405 -1.38 -4.80 -6.55
CA GLU A 405 -2.28 -4.34 -5.49
C GLU A 405 -3.68 -4.04 -6.02
N ALA A 406 -3.80 -3.45 -7.22
CA ALA A 406 -5.10 -3.25 -7.86
C ALA A 406 -5.82 -4.58 -8.14
N CYS A 407 -5.09 -5.60 -8.62
CA CYS A 407 -5.61 -6.96 -8.83
C CYS A 407 -6.12 -7.57 -7.51
N SER A 408 -5.28 -7.55 -6.48
CA SER A 408 -5.60 -8.07 -5.15
C SER A 408 -6.82 -7.36 -4.54
N ARG A 409 -6.84 -6.02 -4.60
CA ARG A 409 -7.92 -5.18 -4.07
C ARG A 409 -9.24 -5.42 -4.79
N LYS A 410 -9.23 -5.52 -6.12
CA LYS A 410 -10.42 -5.79 -6.94
C LYS A 410 -11.00 -7.17 -6.63
N ARG A 411 -10.13 -8.19 -6.50
CA ARG A 411 -10.52 -9.56 -6.13
C ARG A 411 -11.13 -9.61 -4.73
N LEU A 412 -10.48 -9.01 -3.74
CA LEU A 412 -10.94 -9.02 -2.35
C LEU A 412 -12.24 -8.21 -2.17
N GLY A 413 -12.53 -7.27 -3.08
CA GLY A 413 -13.79 -6.56 -3.12
C GLY A 413 -14.08 -5.78 -1.83
N PHE A 414 -13.04 -5.19 -1.22
CA PHE A 414 -13.16 -4.40 0.00
C PHE A 414 -14.26 -3.34 -0.15
N GLY A 415 -15.25 -3.38 0.74
CA GLY A 415 -16.23 -2.32 0.93
C GLY A 415 -17.56 -2.43 0.18
N LYS A 416 -17.63 -2.94 -1.07
CA LYS A 416 -18.92 -2.99 -1.81
C LYS A 416 -19.80 -4.20 -1.45
N LYS A 417 -19.20 -5.36 -1.14
CA LYS A 417 -19.93 -6.59 -0.77
C LYS A 417 -20.56 -6.46 0.61
N ALA A 418 -19.77 -6.11 1.63
CA ALA A 418 -20.24 -5.89 2.99
C ALA A 418 -21.29 -4.77 3.05
N LYS A 419 -21.06 -3.58 2.45
CA LYS A 419 -22.05 -2.49 2.53
C LYS A 419 -23.45 -2.81 1.97
N LYS A 420 -23.57 -3.71 0.99
CA LYS A 420 -24.88 -4.07 0.40
C LYS A 420 -25.51 -5.32 1.02
N THR A 421 -24.71 -6.28 1.48
CA THR A 421 -25.22 -7.55 2.04
C THR A 421 -25.36 -7.50 3.56
N LEU A 422 -24.48 -6.79 4.26
CA LEU A 422 -24.51 -6.67 5.72
C LEU A 422 -25.82 -6.06 6.26
N PRO A 423 -26.44 -5.02 5.65
CA PRO A 423 -27.74 -4.53 6.12
C PRO A 423 -28.84 -5.58 6.01
N LEU A 424 -28.85 -6.37 4.92
CA LEU A 424 -29.81 -7.45 4.72
C LEU A 424 -29.58 -8.60 5.69
N GLU A 425 -28.31 -8.95 5.97
CA GLU A 425 -27.95 -10.00 6.94
C GLU A 425 -28.35 -9.59 8.37
N LEU A 426 -28.13 -8.33 8.74
CA LEU A 426 -28.57 -7.79 10.04
C LEU A 426 -30.09 -7.72 10.15
N GLU A 427 -30.81 -7.32 9.09
CA GLU A 427 -32.28 -7.33 9.08
C GLU A 427 -32.85 -8.75 9.20
N ILE A 428 -32.26 -9.75 8.51
CA ILE A 428 -32.67 -11.15 8.62
C ILE A 428 -32.46 -11.67 10.04
N GLN A 429 -31.35 -11.28 10.68
CA GLN A 429 -31.06 -11.67 12.05
C GLN A 429 -32.04 -11.02 13.04
N ALA A 430 -32.31 -9.71 12.91
CA ALA A 430 -33.32 -9.03 13.73
C ALA A 430 -34.71 -9.67 13.60
N PHE A 431 -35.14 -10.02 12.39
CA PHE A 431 -36.40 -10.74 12.20
C PHE A 431 -36.38 -12.16 12.80
N SER A 432 -35.22 -12.82 12.85
CA SER A 432 -35.11 -14.14 13.49
C SER A 432 -35.34 -14.03 15.00
N ASP A 433 -34.70 -13.04 15.63
CA ASP A 433 -34.83 -12.77 17.07
C ASP A 433 -36.28 -12.35 17.40
N ASP A 434 -36.91 -11.51 16.59
CA ASP A 434 -38.31 -11.09 16.77
C ASP A 434 -39.30 -12.26 16.63
N ILE A 435 -39.06 -13.19 15.68
CA ILE A 435 -39.88 -14.39 15.52
C ILE A 435 -39.76 -15.30 16.74
N GLU A 436 -38.55 -15.48 17.28
CA GLU A 436 -38.31 -16.30 18.47
C GLU A 436 -39.08 -15.73 19.68
N ASN A 437 -39.00 -14.40 19.90
CA ASN A 437 -39.75 -13.71 20.96
C ASN A 437 -41.28 -13.83 20.81
N LEU A 438 -41.82 -13.70 19.59
CA LEU A 438 -43.26 -13.81 19.33
C LEU A 438 -43.79 -15.25 19.50
N LEU A 439 -42.98 -16.24 19.14
CA LEU A 439 -43.31 -17.65 19.38
C LEU A 439 -43.31 -17.98 20.89
N GLU A 440 -42.39 -17.41 21.67
CA GLU A 440 -42.40 -17.52 23.13
C GLU A 440 -43.62 -16.83 23.77
N ALA A 441 -44.06 -15.70 23.21
CA ALA A 441 -45.26 -14.99 23.65
C ALA A 441 -46.58 -15.64 23.21
N GLY A 442 -46.54 -16.63 22.31
CA GLY A 442 -47.71 -17.36 21.82
C GLY A 442 -48.47 -16.68 20.67
N ASP A 443 -47.89 -15.64 20.05
CA ASP A 443 -48.53 -14.85 19.00
C ASP A 443 -48.17 -15.40 17.59
N ILE A 444 -48.86 -16.46 17.20
CA ILE A 444 -48.53 -17.28 16.02
C ILE A 444 -48.77 -16.52 14.69
N ASP A 445 -49.77 -15.64 14.65
CA ASP A 445 -50.16 -14.93 13.43
C ASP A 445 -49.13 -13.86 13.02
N GLU A 446 -48.61 -13.07 13.97
CA GLU A 446 -47.57 -12.08 13.70
C GLU A 446 -46.22 -12.73 13.37
N ALA A 447 -45.87 -13.83 14.05
CA ALA A 447 -44.67 -14.61 13.74
C ALA A 447 -44.71 -15.14 12.29
N ALA A 448 -45.87 -15.59 11.81
CA ALA A 448 -46.03 -16.07 10.43
C ALA A 448 -45.86 -14.95 9.38
N GLU A 449 -46.24 -13.70 9.69
CA GLU A 449 -46.00 -12.55 8.81
C GLU A 449 -44.51 -12.18 8.73
N LEU A 450 -43.81 -12.15 9.86
CA LEU A 450 -42.37 -11.87 9.89
C LEU A 450 -41.57 -12.95 9.15
N LEU A 451 -41.96 -14.22 9.28
CA LEU A 451 -41.32 -15.34 8.58
C LEU A 451 -41.47 -15.24 7.05
N LYS A 452 -42.61 -14.70 6.56
CA LYS A 452 -42.78 -14.38 5.13
C LYS A 452 -41.88 -13.22 4.68
N LYS A 453 -41.66 -12.20 5.53
CA LYS A 453 -40.76 -11.07 5.23
C LYS A 453 -39.29 -11.52 5.22
N GLN A 454 -38.88 -12.33 6.19
CA GLN A 454 -37.56 -12.95 6.26
C GLN A 454 -37.24 -13.75 4.99
N ARG A 455 -38.12 -14.68 4.58
CA ARG A 455 -37.94 -15.47 3.35
C ARG A 455 -37.80 -14.64 2.09
N LYS A 456 -38.48 -13.47 2.01
CA LYS A 456 -38.33 -12.53 0.89
C LYS A 456 -36.96 -11.86 0.88
N LEU A 457 -36.38 -11.59 2.05
CA LEU A 457 -35.03 -11.02 2.18
C LEU A 457 -33.96 -12.07 1.90
N GLU A 458 -34.12 -13.30 2.39
CA GLU A 458 -33.24 -14.43 2.09
C GLU A 458 -33.17 -14.72 0.59
N THR A 459 -34.32 -14.79 -0.09
CA THR A 459 -34.35 -14.98 -1.55
C THR A 459 -33.73 -13.82 -2.34
N LYS A 460 -33.79 -12.58 -1.83
CA LYS A 460 -33.05 -11.44 -2.40
C LYS A 460 -31.55 -11.57 -2.17
N LEU A 461 -31.14 -11.98 -0.97
CA LEU A 461 -29.75 -12.22 -0.62
C LEU A 461 -29.13 -13.31 -1.51
N ASP A 462 -29.83 -14.42 -1.70
CA ASP A 462 -29.39 -15.53 -2.55
C ASP A 462 -29.27 -15.13 -4.02
N LYS A 463 -30.26 -14.38 -4.55
CA LYS A 463 -30.16 -13.82 -5.92
C LYS A 463 -28.97 -12.88 -6.06
N MET A 464 -28.66 -12.07 -5.05
CA MET A 464 -27.48 -11.20 -5.05
C MET A 464 -26.16 -11.99 -4.95
N LYS A 465 -26.15 -13.12 -4.22
CA LYS A 465 -24.99 -14.02 -4.12
C LYS A 465 -24.75 -14.80 -5.42
N GLN A 466 -25.82 -15.24 -6.11
CA GLN A 466 -25.74 -16.03 -7.36
C GLN A 466 -25.34 -15.21 -8.60
N ASN A 467 -25.74 -13.94 -8.71
CA ASN A 467 -25.50 -13.11 -9.91
C ASN A 467 -24.03 -12.71 -10.17
N LYS A 468 -23.06 -13.17 -9.36
CA LYS A 468 -21.65 -12.74 -9.44
C LYS A 468 -20.63 -13.82 -9.81
N ASN A 469 -21.00 -15.10 -9.85
CA ASN A 469 -20.04 -16.16 -10.19
C ASN A 469 -19.70 -16.22 -11.69
N ALA A 470 -20.25 -15.33 -12.53
CA ALA A 470 -20.14 -15.40 -13.99
C ALA A 470 -19.66 -14.11 -14.69
N LYS A 471 -19.16 -13.10 -13.97
CA LYS A 471 -18.48 -11.95 -14.60
C LYS A 471 -17.01 -11.97 -14.24
N SER A 472 -16.13 -12.02 -15.25
CA SER A 472 -14.70 -11.78 -15.07
C SER A 472 -14.53 -10.44 -14.35
N VAL A 473 -13.72 -10.45 -13.28
CA VAL A 473 -13.41 -9.24 -12.54
C VAL A 473 -12.32 -8.53 -13.31
N VAL A 474 -12.68 -7.45 -14.01
CA VAL A 474 -11.75 -6.66 -14.82
C VAL A 474 -11.14 -5.54 -13.97
N VAL A 475 -9.83 -5.40 -14.02
CA VAL A 475 -9.05 -4.29 -13.46
C VAL A 475 -8.92 -3.20 -14.52
N ASP A 476 -9.38 -2.00 -14.19
CA ASP A 476 -9.38 -0.82 -15.07
C ASP A 476 -8.44 0.28 -14.56
N ALA A 477 -8.35 1.37 -15.32
CA ALA A 477 -7.52 2.52 -14.94
C ALA A 477 -8.00 3.22 -13.66
N GLU A 478 -9.29 3.12 -13.30
CA GLU A 478 -9.83 3.71 -12.06
C GLU A 478 -9.34 2.92 -10.85
N ASP A 479 -9.27 1.60 -10.94
CA ASP A 479 -8.74 0.76 -9.86
C ASP A 479 -7.28 1.07 -9.55
N ILE A 480 -6.47 1.31 -10.59
CA ILE A 480 -5.07 1.73 -10.43
C ILE A 480 -5.01 3.12 -9.77
N ALA A 481 -5.83 4.07 -10.22
CA ALA A 481 -5.89 5.40 -9.64
C ALA A 481 -6.31 5.38 -8.16
N ASP A 482 -7.26 4.51 -7.79
CA ASP A 482 -7.65 4.28 -6.40
C ASP A 482 -6.48 3.77 -5.53
N VAL A 483 -5.67 2.84 -6.04
CA VAL A 483 -4.49 2.34 -5.32
C VAL A 483 -3.44 3.44 -5.17
N VAL A 484 -3.14 4.18 -6.24
CA VAL A 484 -2.22 5.32 -6.18
C VAL A 484 -2.72 6.34 -5.15
N SER A 485 -4.02 6.62 -5.10
CA SER A 485 -4.60 7.50 -4.10
C SER A 485 -4.43 7.04 -2.67
N VAL A 486 -4.48 5.73 -2.42
CA VAL A 486 -4.23 5.18 -1.08
C VAL A 486 -2.74 5.33 -0.71
N TRP A 487 -1.83 5.00 -1.63
CA TRP A 487 -0.39 5.07 -1.39
C TRP A 487 0.11 6.49 -1.15
N THR A 488 -0.32 7.40 -2.01
CA THR A 488 0.20 8.77 -2.06
C THR A 488 -0.63 9.75 -1.24
N LYS A 489 -1.84 9.34 -0.82
CA LYS A 489 -2.89 10.22 -0.27
C LYS A 489 -3.33 11.33 -1.24
N ILE A 490 -3.02 11.16 -2.53
CA ILE A 490 -3.36 12.09 -3.61
C ILE A 490 -4.61 11.56 -4.31
N PRO A 491 -5.78 12.22 -4.28
CA PRO A 491 -6.89 11.84 -5.16
C PRO A 491 -6.45 11.97 -6.63
N VAL A 492 -6.32 10.83 -7.31
CA VAL A 492 -5.86 10.73 -8.71
C VAL A 492 -7.05 10.60 -9.67
N ASN A 493 -8.19 10.14 -9.17
CA ASN A 493 -9.41 10.03 -9.96
C ASN A 493 -9.77 11.38 -10.60
N LYS A 494 -10.32 11.32 -11.81
CA LYS A 494 -10.92 12.50 -12.46
C LYS A 494 -11.92 13.12 -11.49
N LEU A 495 -11.99 14.45 -11.50
CA LEU A 495 -13.00 15.25 -10.78
C LEU A 495 -14.33 14.51 -10.77
N THR A 496 -14.67 13.94 -9.63
CA THR A 496 -15.94 13.24 -9.50
C THR A 496 -17.07 14.27 -9.57
N GLU A 497 -18.27 13.88 -10.00
CA GLU A 497 -19.41 14.82 -9.99
C GLU A 497 -19.65 15.46 -8.60
N GLN A 498 -19.31 14.73 -7.53
CA GLN A 498 -19.37 15.23 -6.16
C GLN A 498 -18.31 16.30 -5.89
N GLU A 499 -17.06 16.10 -6.31
CA GLU A 499 -16.01 17.11 -6.18
C GLU A 499 -16.27 18.33 -7.06
N SER A 500 -16.78 18.15 -8.29
CA SER A 500 -17.16 19.28 -9.15
C SER A 500 -18.24 20.15 -8.50
N LYS A 501 -19.29 19.55 -7.93
CA LYS A 501 -20.33 20.28 -7.19
C LYS A 501 -19.79 20.96 -5.93
N ARG A 502 -18.84 20.31 -5.24
CA ARG A 502 -18.18 20.90 -4.06
C ARG A 502 -17.33 22.11 -4.43
N LEU A 503 -16.58 22.03 -5.54
CA LEU A 503 -15.78 23.15 -6.05
C LEU A 503 -16.66 24.27 -6.59
N GLU A 504 -17.79 23.96 -7.22
CA GLU A 504 -18.76 24.96 -7.67
C GLU A 504 -19.22 25.86 -6.51
N ARG A 505 -19.45 25.26 -5.33
CA ARG A 505 -19.88 25.95 -4.10
C ARG A 505 -18.73 26.33 -3.16
N LEU A 506 -17.49 26.36 -3.64
CA LEU A 506 -16.32 26.61 -2.80
C LEU A 506 -16.40 27.97 -2.09
N GLU A 507 -16.85 29.03 -2.77
CA GLU A 507 -17.04 30.35 -2.17
C GLU A 507 -18.05 30.30 -1.01
N GLU A 508 -19.18 29.61 -1.20
CA GLU A 508 -20.22 29.46 -0.18
C GLU A 508 -19.69 28.72 1.05
N GLU A 509 -18.93 27.64 0.84
CA GLU A 509 -18.30 26.88 1.93
C GLU A 509 -17.29 27.74 2.72
N LEU A 510 -16.46 28.53 2.02
CA LEU A 510 -15.51 29.44 2.68
C LEU A 510 -16.24 30.55 3.46
N HIS A 511 -17.33 31.10 2.92
CA HIS A 511 -18.12 32.14 3.57
C HIS A 511 -18.88 31.70 4.83
N LYS A 512 -19.09 30.39 5.03
CA LYS A 512 -19.63 29.88 6.30
C LYS A 512 -18.72 30.19 7.48
N ARG A 513 -17.42 30.38 7.23
CA ARG A 513 -16.38 30.54 8.25
C ARG A 513 -15.65 31.88 8.18
N VAL A 514 -15.43 32.39 6.96
CA VAL A 514 -14.73 33.66 6.71
C VAL A 514 -15.74 34.78 6.48
N VAL A 515 -15.71 35.79 7.35
CA VAL A 515 -16.63 36.93 7.35
C VAL A 515 -15.93 38.20 6.87
N GLY A 516 -16.58 38.97 5.99
CA GLY A 516 -16.15 40.31 5.56
C GLY A 516 -15.04 40.35 4.49
N GLN A 517 -14.44 39.22 4.13
CA GLN A 517 -13.28 39.14 3.22
C GLN A 517 -13.64 38.55 1.84
N ASN A 518 -14.67 39.09 1.19
CA ASN A 518 -15.21 38.56 -0.08
C ASN A 518 -14.17 38.53 -1.20
N GLU A 519 -13.39 39.61 -1.36
CA GLU A 519 -12.34 39.69 -2.39
C GLU A 519 -11.29 38.58 -2.22
N ALA A 520 -10.92 38.26 -0.97
CA ALA A 520 -9.97 37.20 -0.67
C ALA A 520 -10.53 35.81 -0.98
N VAL A 521 -11.79 35.56 -0.61
CA VAL A 521 -12.48 34.29 -0.89
C VAL A 521 -12.62 34.07 -2.40
N ASP A 522 -13.07 35.08 -3.14
CA ASP A 522 -13.26 35.01 -4.58
C ASP A 522 -11.95 34.75 -5.33
N ALA A 523 -10.87 35.43 -4.95
CA ALA A 523 -9.56 35.27 -5.59
C ALA A 523 -9.00 33.85 -5.40
N VAL A 524 -9.07 33.34 -4.16
CA VAL A 524 -8.62 31.98 -3.82
C VAL A 524 -9.48 30.92 -4.51
N ALA A 525 -10.81 31.07 -4.49
CA ALA A 525 -11.72 30.11 -5.12
C ALA A 525 -11.51 30.04 -6.65
N LYS A 526 -11.37 31.19 -7.31
CA LYS A 526 -11.08 31.25 -8.76
C LYS A 526 -9.77 30.54 -9.11
N ALA A 527 -8.70 30.77 -8.35
CA ALA A 527 -7.40 30.15 -8.59
C ALA A 527 -7.46 28.61 -8.44
N ILE A 528 -8.16 28.11 -7.43
CA ILE A 528 -8.31 26.66 -7.21
C ILE A 528 -9.17 26.03 -8.31
N LYS A 529 -10.27 26.68 -8.69
CA LYS A 529 -11.11 26.24 -9.81
C LYS A 529 -10.29 26.09 -11.09
N ARG A 530 -9.48 27.10 -11.45
CA ARG A 530 -8.57 27.06 -12.63
C ARG A 530 -7.59 25.88 -12.58
N SER A 531 -6.98 25.62 -11.43
CA SER A 531 -6.05 24.51 -11.26
C SER A 531 -6.74 23.15 -11.43
N ARG A 532 -7.92 22.98 -10.82
CA ARG A 532 -8.68 21.72 -10.85
C ARG A 532 -9.22 21.37 -12.24
N VAL A 533 -9.57 22.36 -13.07
CA VAL A 533 -9.97 22.11 -14.46
C VAL A 533 -8.78 21.95 -15.43
N GLY A 534 -7.55 21.94 -14.93
CA GLY A 534 -6.35 21.70 -15.73
C GLY A 534 -5.88 22.89 -16.58
N LEU A 535 -6.34 24.11 -16.28
CA LEU A 535 -5.91 25.33 -16.97
C LEU A 535 -4.59 25.92 -16.41
N LYS A 536 -4.05 25.33 -15.34
CA LYS A 536 -2.79 25.75 -14.71
C LYS A 536 -1.63 24.86 -15.17
N ASP A 537 -0.42 25.43 -15.19
CA ASP A 537 0.80 24.67 -15.42
C ASP A 537 0.93 23.53 -14.39
N PRO A 538 1.02 22.25 -14.82
CA PRO A 538 1.12 21.10 -13.93
C PRO A 538 2.45 21.04 -13.15
N LYS A 539 3.44 21.87 -13.48
CA LYS A 539 4.71 21.96 -12.76
C LYS A 539 4.65 22.87 -11.54
N ARG A 540 3.62 23.70 -11.38
CA ARG A 540 3.52 24.68 -10.29
C ARG A 540 2.54 24.21 -9.22
N PRO A 541 2.64 24.72 -7.97
CA PRO A 541 1.65 24.47 -6.91
C PRO A 541 0.22 24.79 -7.36
N VAL A 542 -0.80 24.28 -6.68
CA VAL A 542 -2.23 24.50 -7.02
C VAL A 542 -2.57 25.99 -7.01
N GLY A 543 -2.06 26.73 -6.03
CA GLY A 543 -2.23 28.17 -5.88
C GLY A 543 -1.11 28.74 -5.00
N SER A 544 -0.61 29.92 -5.32
CA SER A 544 0.32 30.67 -4.47
C SER A 544 -0.22 32.07 -4.18
N PHE A 545 -0.35 32.42 -2.90
CA PHE A 545 -0.98 33.67 -2.47
C PHE A 545 -0.16 34.40 -1.42
N LEU A 546 -0.12 35.72 -1.52
CA LEU A 546 0.41 36.61 -0.47
C LEU A 546 -0.75 37.37 0.19
N PHE A 547 -1.04 37.05 1.44
CA PHE A 547 -2.09 37.67 2.25
C PHE A 547 -1.51 38.83 3.05
N LEU A 548 -1.93 40.05 2.72
CA LEU A 548 -1.52 41.29 3.34
C LEU A 548 -2.63 41.83 4.23
N GLY A 549 -2.29 42.34 5.40
CA GLY A 549 -3.27 42.94 6.31
C GLY A 549 -2.83 42.93 7.77
N PRO A 550 -3.55 43.62 8.66
CA PRO A 550 -3.23 43.60 10.08
C PRO A 550 -3.54 42.23 10.72
N THR A 551 -3.01 41.99 11.92
CA THR A 551 -3.32 40.76 12.66
C THR A 551 -4.79 40.72 13.05
N GLY A 552 -5.44 39.56 12.93
CA GLY A 552 -6.81 39.37 13.44
C GLY A 552 -7.95 39.66 12.45
N VAL A 553 -7.63 39.93 11.17
CA VAL A 553 -8.63 40.16 10.10
C VAL A 553 -9.09 38.90 9.35
N GLY A 554 -8.49 37.74 9.62
CA GLY A 554 -8.91 36.46 9.04
C GLY A 554 -7.94 35.78 8.07
N LYS A 555 -6.69 36.27 7.92
CA LYS A 555 -5.66 35.65 7.05
C LYS A 555 -5.48 34.15 7.32
N THR A 556 -5.19 33.78 8.56
CA THR A 556 -5.04 32.38 8.99
C THR A 556 -6.34 31.60 8.96
N GLU A 557 -7.48 32.27 9.18
CA GLU A 557 -8.79 31.62 9.19
C GLU A 557 -9.20 31.17 7.79
N LEU A 558 -8.92 31.99 6.77
CA LEU A 558 -9.11 31.61 5.37
C LEU A 558 -8.26 30.40 5.00
N SER A 559 -7.00 30.33 5.46
CA SER A 559 -6.14 29.15 5.21
C SER A 559 -6.71 27.86 5.82
N LYS A 560 -7.28 27.94 7.03
CA LYS A 560 -7.93 26.81 7.71
C LYS A 560 -9.21 26.37 6.99
N ALA A 561 -10.08 27.34 6.70
CA ALA A 561 -11.30 27.11 5.94
C ALA A 561 -11.00 26.47 4.58
N LEU A 562 -9.89 26.87 3.94
CA LEU A 562 -9.44 26.31 2.68
C LEU A 562 -8.97 24.87 2.81
N ALA A 563 -8.19 24.55 3.84
CA ALA A 563 -7.74 23.19 4.10
C ALA A 563 -8.94 22.24 4.29
N GLU A 564 -9.92 22.66 5.10
CA GLU A 564 -11.15 21.90 5.32
C GLU A 564 -12.00 21.80 4.04
N ALA A 565 -12.23 22.91 3.34
CA ALA A 565 -13.10 22.95 2.17
C ALA A 565 -12.55 22.17 0.97
N VAL A 566 -11.22 22.17 0.77
CA VAL A 566 -10.58 21.54 -0.39
C VAL A 566 -10.07 20.14 -0.07
N PHE A 567 -9.46 19.94 1.10
CA PHE A 567 -8.81 18.68 1.48
C PHE A 567 -9.60 17.87 2.52
N GLY A 568 -10.72 18.41 3.03
CA GLY A 568 -11.62 17.70 3.95
C GLY A 568 -11.20 17.68 5.41
N SER A 569 -10.03 18.24 5.75
CA SER A 569 -9.56 18.33 7.13
C SER A 569 -8.76 19.63 7.35
N GLU A 570 -8.92 20.23 8.52
CA GLU A 570 -8.04 21.32 8.98
C GLU A 570 -6.59 20.86 9.17
N ASP A 571 -6.36 19.58 9.48
CA ASP A 571 -5.01 19.03 9.71
C ASP A 571 -4.15 19.01 8.44
N ALA A 572 -4.78 19.20 7.28
CA ALA A 572 -4.07 19.43 6.02
C ALA A 572 -3.38 20.82 5.96
N LEU A 573 -3.51 21.65 7.00
CA LEU A 573 -2.79 22.91 7.13
C LEU A 573 -1.39 22.68 7.76
N ILE A 574 -0.35 22.76 6.94
CA ILE A 574 1.04 22.80 7.41
C ILE A 574 1.41 24.25 7.70
N ARG A 575 1.44 24.63 8.97
CA ARG A 575 1.87 25.97 9.40
C ARG A 575 3.37 26.01 9.66
N VAL A 576 4.02 27.04 9.14
CA VAL A 576 5.45 27.33 9.30
C VAL A 576 5.60 28.79 9.71
N ASP A 577 6.12 29.02 10.92
CA ASP A 577 6.35 30.37 11.45
C ASP A 577 7.70 30.90 10.96
N MET A 578 7.70 31.97 10.17
CA MET A 578 8.92 32.54 9.60
C MET A 578 9.81 33.26 10.62
N SER A 579 9.29 33.52 11.82
CA SER A 579 10.11 34.01 12.95
C SER A 579 11.13 32.96 13.41
N GLU A 580 10.88 31.67 13.21
CA GLU A 580 11.86 30.61 13.53
C GLU A 580 13.03 30.56 12.51
N TYR A 581 12.84 31.18 11.34
CA TYR A 581 13.78 31.14 10.21
C TYR A 581 14.43 32.49 9.91
N MET A 582 14.53 33.35 10.93
CA MET A 582 15.21 34.65 10.83
C MET A 582 16.73 34.51 10.63
N GLU A 583 17.33 33.43 11.11
CA GLU A 583 18.77 33.21 11.09
C GLU A 583 19.16 32.21 10.00
N LYS A 584 20.33 32.42 9.40
CA LYS A 584 20.81 31.59 8.29
C LYS A 584 20.88 30.09 8.62
N HIS A 585 21.27 29.73 9.84
CA HIS A 585 21.42 28.33 10.22
C HIS A 585 20.08 27.63 10.48
N SER A 586 19.02 28.36 10.88
CA SER A 586 17.70 27.76 11.07
C SER A 586 17.00 27.43 9.75
N VAL A 587 17.36 28.09 8.63
CA VAL A 587 16.89 27.74 7.28
C VAL A 587 17.15 26.28 6.93
N SER A 588 18.27 25.71 7.41
CA SER A 588 18.59 24.29 7.20
C SER A 588 17.56 23.36 7.84
N LYS A 589 16.83 23.79 8.87
CA LYS A 589 15.76 22.97 9.49
C LYS A 589 14.54 22.78 8.57
N LEU A 590 14.32 23.67 7.57
CA LEU A 590 13.20 23.52 6.63
C LEU A 590 13.38 22.33 5.70
N ILE A 591 14.59 22.18 5.15
CA ILE A 591 14.92 21.20 4.09
C ILE A 591 15.70 20.01 4.65
N GLY A 592 16.45 20.21 5.73
CA GLY A 592 17.33 19.25 6.36
C GLY A 592 18.76 19.79 6.44
N SER A 593 19.51 19.41 7.48
CA SER A 593 20.93 19.74 7.60
C SER A 593 21.73 19.11 6.46
N PRO A 594 22.77 19.75 5.91
CA PRO A 594 23.63 19.15 4.90
C PRO A 594 24.51 18.01 5.48
N PRO A 595 25.08 17.12 4.64
CA PRO A 595 25.93 16.02 5.09
C PRO A 595 27.09 16.49 5.98
N GLY A 596 27.26 15.84 7.14
CA GLY A 596 28.32 16.15 8.10
C GLY A 596 27.94 17.11 9.24
N TYR A 597 26.69 17.59 9.27
CA TYR A 597 26.14 18.41 10.36
C TYR A 597 25.19 17.60 11.26
N VAL A 598 25.06 18.00 12.53
CA VAL A 598 24.10 17.40 13.47
C VAL A 598 22.67 17.55 12.91
N GLY A 599 21.90 16.46 12.94
CA GLY A 599 20.56 16.43 12.35
C GLY A 599 20.51 16.13 10.85
N PHE A 600 21.61 15.67 10.22
CA PHE A 600 21.57 15.20 8.82
C PHE A 600 20.61 14.02 8.61
N GLU A 601 20.48 13.15 9.60
CA GLU A 601 19.55 12.00 9.56
C GLU A 601 18.10 12.41 9.83
N GLU A 602 17.87 13.53 10.51
CA GLU A 602 16.55 14.13 10.71
C GLU A 602 16.19 14.96 9.47
N GLY A 603 15.38 14.41 8.57
CA GLY A 603 14.91 15.12 7.38
C GLY A 603 14.29 16.49 7.71
N GLY A 604 14.18 17.38 6.71
CA GLY A 604 13.67 18.73 6.94
C GLY A 604 12.22 18.77 7.44
N GLN A 605 11.93 19.74 8.31
CA GLN A 605 10.61 19.90 8.92
C GLN A 605 9.50 20.17 7.89
N LEU A 606 9.81 20.91 6.82
CA LEU A 606 8.85 21.18 5.75
C LEU A 606 8.87 20.06 4.71
N SER A 607 10.06 19.63 4.28
CA SER A 607 10.22 18.57 3.27
C SER A 607 9.55 17.26 3.71
N GLU A 608 9.72 16.82 4.95
CA GLU A 608 9.08 15.60 5.46
C GLU A 608 7.56 15.74 5.63
N LYS A 609 7.07 16.87 6.13
CA LYS A 609 5.63 17.10 6.28
C LYS A 609 4.92 17.10 4.93
N VAL A 610 5.47 17.78 3.93
CA VAL A 610 4.92 17.81 2.57
C VAL A 610 5.05 16.46 1.89
N ARG A 611 6.17 15.74 2.08
CA ARG A 611 6.33 14.37 1.58
C ARG A 611 5.27 13.43 2.16
N SER A 612 4.98 13.54 3.46
CA SER A 612 3.98 12.70 4.13
C SER A 612 2.51 13.08 3.81
N ASN A 613 2.29 14.35 3.45
CA ASN A 613 0.98 14.95 3.14
C ASN A 613 1.08 15.95 1.98
N PRO A 614 1.19 15.45 0.73
CA PRO A 614 1.37 16.29 -0.47
C PRO A 614 0.14 17.13 -0.84
N TYR A 615 -1.05 16.78 -0.31
CA TYR A 615 -2.29 17.54 -0.42
C TYR A 615 -2.48 18.38 0.84
N SER A 616 -1.89 19.56 0.83
CA SER A 616 -1.88 20.43 2.00
C SER A 616 -1.95 21.90 1.62
N VAL A 617 -2.49 22.69 2.55
CA VAL A 617 -2.30 24.13 2.56
C VAL A 617 -1.04 24.41 3.36
N ILE A 618 -0.04 25.03 2.76
CA ILE A 618 1.19 25.43 3.43
C ILE A 618 1.08 26.90 3.77
N LEU A 619 1.08 27.21 5.06
CA LEU A 619 0.98 28.57 5.58
C LEU A 619 2.34 29.04 6.11
N PHE A 620 2.99 29.92 5.36
CA PHE A 620 4.16 30.68 5.80
C PHE A 620 3.71 31.95 6.50
N ASP A 621 3.75 31.95 7.83
CA ASP A 621 3.26 33.07 8.64
C ASP A 621 4.38 34.10 8.84
N GLU A 622 4.06 35.39 8.71
CA GLU A 622 4.99 36.53 8.88
C GLU A 622 6.24 36.47 7.98
N ILE A 623 6.02 36.28 6.67
CA ILE A 623 7.10 36.08 5.68
C ILE A 623 8.15 37.19 5.63
N GLU A 624 7.82 38.41 6.06
CA GLU A 624 8.77 39.51 6.19
C GLU A 624 9.88 39.28 7.23
N LYS A 625 9.71 38.32 8.15
CA LYS A 625 10.71 37.97 9.17
C LYS A 625 11.74 36.96 8.67
N ALA A 626 11.44 36.22 7.61
CA ALA A 626 12.30 35.16 7.12
C ALA A 626 13.67 35.68 6.65
N HIS A 627 14.71 34.86 6.85
CA HIS A 627 16.01 35.10 6.24
C HIS A 627 15.92 35.06 4.70
N SER A 628 16.77 35.84 4.02
CA SER A 628 16.79 35.92 2.55
C SER A 628 16.94 34.57 1.84
N ASP A 629 17.66 33.61 2.43
CA ASP A 629 17.85 32.26 1.88
C ASP A 629 16.56 31.43 1.82
N VAL A 630 15.56 31.73 2.66
CA VAL A 630 14.24 31.08 2.60
C VAL A 630 13.53 31.41 1.29
N PHE A 631 13.68 32.64 0.79
CA PHE A 631 13.06 33.06 -0.48
C PHE A 631 13.62 32.29 -1.68
N ASN A 632 14.91 31.91 -1.66
CA ASN A 632 15.50 31.10 -2.73
C ASN A 632 14.84 29.71 -2.80
N ILE A 633 14.56 29.12 -1.65
CA ILE A 633 13.82 27.86 -1.55
C ILE A 633 12.40 28.03 -2.07
N LEU A 634 11.71 29.10 -1.65
CA LEU A 634 10.35 29.37 -2.09
C LEU A 634 10.26 29.63 -3.60
N LEU A 635 11.24 30.31 -4.19
CA LEU A 635 11.30 30.51 -5.66
C LEU A 635 11.33 29.16 -6.38
N GLN A 636 12.16 28.22 -5.93
CA GLN A 636 12.22 26.87 -6.50
C GLN A 636 10.87 26.16 -6.38
N VAL A 637 10.22 26.24 -5.21
CA VAL A 637 8.89 25.65 -4.99
C VAL A 637 7.84 26.29 -5.92
N LEU A 638 7.83 27.61 -6.07
CA LEU A 638 6.83 28.34 -6.85
C LEU A 638 6.98 28.15 -8.37
N ASP A 639 8.19 27.83 -8.83
CA ASP A 639 8.53 27.64 -10.24
C ASP A 639 8.46 26.17 -10.68
N ASP A 640 9.16 25.29 -9.97
CA ASP A 640 9.33 23.89 -10.35
C ASP A 640 8.37 22.95 -9.62
N GLY A 641 7.66 23.47 -8.60
CA GLY A 641 6.72 22.70 -7.80
C GLY A 641 7.40 21.58 -7.03
N HIS A 642 8.71 21.65 -6.79
CA HIS A 642 9.42 20.66 -6.00
C HIS A 642 10.68 21.27 -5.37
N ILE A 643 11.17 20.64 -4.32
CA ILE A 643 12.51 20.90 -3.75
C ILE A 643 13.27 19.60 -3.62
N THR A 644 14.59 19.71 -3.54
CA THR A 644 15.45 18.58 -3.19
C THR A 644 15.85 18.74 -1.74
N ASP A 645 15.59 17.72 -0.92
CA ASP A 645 16.00 17.71 0.48
C ASP A 645 17.52 17.51 0.64
N SER A 646 18.02 17.61 1.88
CA SER A 646 19.45 17.44 2.14
C SER A 646 19.96 16.01 1.91
N GLN A 647 19.06 15.04 1.79
CA GLN A 647 19.34 13.64 1.48
C GLN A 647 19.25 13.35 -0.03
N GLY A 648 19.00 14.37 -0.86
CA GLY A 648 18.89 14.24 -2.30
C GLY A 648 17.53 13.76 -2.79
N ARG A 649 16.53 13.67 -1.90
CA ARG A 649 15.17 13.24 -2.26
C ARG A 649 14.39 14.41 -2.81
N LYS A 650 13.58 14.16 -3.84
CA LYS A 650 12.73 15.17 -4.47
C LYS A 650 11.36 15.19 -3.79
N VAL A 651 10.98 16.32 -3.19
CA VAL A 651 9.68 16.53 -2.53
C VAL A 651 8.77 17.35 -3.43
N ASP A 652 7.57 16.83 -3.71
CA ASP A 652 6.59 17.43 -4.62
C ASP A 652 5.63 18.39 -3.90
N PHE A 653 5.52 19.61 -4.42
CA PHE A 653 4.65 20.70 -3.98
C PHE A 653 3.56 21.04 -5.00
N LYS A 654 3.48 20.38 -6.16
CA LYS A 654 2.51 20.67 -7.23
C LYS A 654 1.05 20.56 -6.75
N ASN A 655 0.79 19.70 -5.78
CA ASN A 655 -0.54 19.49 -5.20
C ASN A 655 -0.81 20.33 -3.94
N THR A 656 0.07 21.28 -3.62
CA THR A 656 -0.05 22.13 -2.43
C THR A 656 -0.65 23.50 -2.77
N ILE A 657 -1.32 24.11 -1.79
CA ILE A 657 -1.71 25.52 -1.84
C ILE A 657 -0.78 26.29 -0.93
N ILE A 658 -0.02 27.23 -1.48
CA ILE A 658 0.96 28.02 -0.75
C ILE A 658 0.34 29.35 -0.37
N ILE A 659 0.29 29.63 0.92
CA ILE A 659 -0.19 30.89 1.47
C ILE A 659 0.93 31.50 2.30
N MET A 660 1.24 32.75 2.02
CA MET A 660 2.20 33.54 2.78
C MET A 660 1.44 34.69 3.42
N THR A 661 1.60 34.92 4.73
CA THR A 661 1.00 36.09 5.39
C THR A 661 2.08 37.14 5.62
N SER A 662 1.71 38.41 5.48
CA SER A 662 2.55 39.52 5.92
C SER A 662 1.75 40.60 6.61
N ASN A 663 2.35 41.21 7.62
CA ASN A 663 1.82 42.40 8.27
C ASN A 663 2.37 43.71 7.65
N THR A 664 3.17 43.61 6.58
CA THR A 664 3.64 44.76 5.79
C THR A 664 2.45 45.60 5.31
N GLY A 665 2.53 46.93 5.45
CA GLY A 665 1.44 47.83 5.05
C GLY A 665 0.23 47.86 6.00
N ALA A 666 0.21 47.05 7.07
CA ALA A 666 -0.92 46.99 8.01
C ALA A 666 -1.26 48.34 8.65
N GLN A 667 -0.26 49.19 8.91
CA GLN A 667 -0.47 50.50 9.52
C GLN A 667 -1.24 51.46 8.59
N ARG A 668 -1.08 51.30 7.27
CA ARG A 668 -1.83 52.08 6.26
C ARG A 668 -3.28 51.64 6.12
N ILE A 669 -3.58 50.40 6.51
CA ILE A 669 -4.93 49.81 6.51
C ILE A 669 -5.71 50.24 7.76
N ILE A 670 -5.05 50.30 8.92
CA ILE A 670 -5.68 50.70 10.20
C ILE A 670 -5.86 52.23 10.28
N ASP A 671 -4.81 52.99 9.96
CA ASP A 671 -4.79 54.46 10.02
C ASP A 671 -4.34 55.04 8.67
N PRO A 672 -5.24 55.15 7.68
CA PRO A 672 -4.90 55.79 6.40
C PRO A 672 -4.52 57.25 6.65
N LYS A 673 -3.30 57.65 6.26
CA LYS A 673 -2.85 59.06 6.34
C LYS A 673 -3.72 59.90 5.42
N LYS A 674 -4.77 60.53 5.96
CA LYS A 674 -5.50 61.60 5.26
C LYS A 674 -4.61 62.84 5.24
N LEU A 675 -3.86 63.03 4.15
CA LEU A 675 -3.30 64.35 3.83
C LEU A 675 -4.51 65.28 3.63
N GLY A 676 -4.59 66.32 4.46
CA GLY A 676 -5.72 67.25 4.47
C GLY A 676 -6.03 67.79 3.07
N PHE A 677 -7.31 68.12 2.84
CA PHE A 677 -7.89 68.62 1.59
C PHE A 677 -8.41 67.57 0.59
N VAL A 678 -9.22 66.59 1.03
CA VAL A 678 -10.22 65.97 0.15
C VAL A 678 -11.55 65.87 0.90
N THR A 679 -12.54 66.64 0.43
CA THR A 679 -13.94 66.56 0.84
C THR A 679 -14.64 65.54 -0.05
N ALA A 680 -15.29 64.55 0.58
CA ALA A 680 -16.07 63.48 -0.02
C ALA A 680 -15.30 62.51 -0.94
N SER A 681 -14.56 61.57 -0.34
CA SER A 681 -14.08 60.34 -0.99
C SER A 681 -15.13 59.22 -0.82
N ASN A 682 -15.54 58.59 -1.93
CA ASN A 682 -16.37 57.38 -1.90
C ASN A 682 -15.57 56.21 -1.28
N ALA A 683 -16.25 55.28 -0.60
CA ALA A 683 -15.61 54.14 0.07
C ALA A 683 -14.75 53.29 -0.89
N ASP A 684 -15.13 53.19 -2.16
CA ASP A 684 -14.37 52.46 -3.19
C ASP A 684 -13.05 53.15 -3.56
N THR A 685 -13.04 54.48 -3.70
CA THR A 685 -11.82 55.25 -3.96
C THR A 685 -10.84 55.22 -2.79
N GLU A 686 -11.33 55.26 -1.54
CA GLU A 686 -10.45 55.10 -0.36
C GLU A 686 -9.81 53.70 -0.33
N HIS A 687 -10.53 52.68 -0.79
CA HIS A 687 -10.04 51.31 -0.81
C HIS A 687 -8.96 51.09 -1.90
N GLU A 688 -9.14 51.65 -3.09
CA GLU A 688 -8.13 51.59 -4.15
C GLU A 688 -6.84 52.32 -3.76
N ASP A 689 -6.94 53.50 -3.17
CA ASP A 689 -5.78 54.27 -2.69
C ASP A 689 -5.06 53.53 -1.56
N MET A 690 -5.79 52.91 -0.64
CA MET A 690 -5.21 52.05 0.40
C MET A 690 -4.46 50.86 -0.22
N LYS A 691 -5.07 50.15 -1.19
CA LYS A 691 -4.45 49.01 -1.88
C LYS A 691 -3.16 49.43 -2.58
N LYS A 692 -3.17 50.57 -3.27
CA LYS A 692 -1.97 51.13 -3.93
C LYS A 692 -0.85 51.40 -2.93
N ASN A 693 -1.16 52.06 -1.82
CA ASN A 693 -0.17 52.36 -0.77
C ASN A 693 0.42 51.10 -0.13
N VAL A 694 -0.40 50.07 0.11
CA VAL A 694 0.07 48.78 0.63
C VAL A 694 0.98 48.09 -0.38
N MET A 695 0.63 48.12 -1.67
CA MET A 695 1.45 47.52 -2.74
C MET A 695 2.80 48.20 -2.91
N ASP A 696 2.89 49.52 -2.69
CA ASP A 696 4.18 50.23 -2.74
C ASP A 696 5.11 49.79 -1.60
N GLU A 697 4.58 49.53 -0.41
CA GLU A 697 5.35 49.01 0.72
C GLU A 697 5.81 47.56 0.49
N VAL A 698 4.96 46.73 -0.12
CA VAL A 698 5.29 45.35 -0.52
C VAL A 698 6.43 45.33 -1.52
N LYS A 699 6.43 46.22 -2.52
CA LYS A 699 7.51 46.33 -3.52
C LYS A 699 8.83 46.81 -2.93
N GLN A 700 8.80 47.49 -1.78
CA GLN A 700 10.01 47.89 -1.07
C GLN A 700 10.60 46.75 -0.23
N ASN A 701 9.74 45.93 0.39
CA ASN A 701 10.17 44.84 1.28
C ASN A 701 10.47 43.53 0.54
N PHE A 702 9.82 43.27 -0.60
CA PHE A 702 9.99 42.04 -1.38
C PHE A 702 10.55 42.31 -2.76
N LYS A 703 11.49 41.47 -3.21
CA LYS A 703 12.07 41.56 -4.55
C LYS A 703 11.02 41.29 -5.63
N PRO A 704 11.04 42.00 -6.78
CA PRO A 704 10.09 41.77 -7.87
C PRO A 704 10.09 40.33 -8.39
N GLU A 705 11.25 39.66 -8.39
CA GLU A 705 11.40 38.26 -8.78
C GLU A 705 10.45 37.34 -8.00
N PHE A 706 10.37 37.52 -6.68
CA PHE A 706 9.49 36.75 -5.81
C PHE A 706 8.01 37.07 -6.08
N LEU A 707 7.65 38.36 -6.15
CA LEU A 707 6.27 38.79 -6.38
C LEU A 707 5.70 38.25 -7.70
N ASN A 708 6.53 38.18 -8.75
CA ASN A 708 6.13 37.67 -10.06
C ASN A 708 5.86 36.16 -10.09
N ARG A 709 6.27 35.39 -9.05
CA ARG A 709 5.98 33.94 -8.94
C ARG A 709 4.74 33.64 -8.12
N ILE A 710 4.12 34.64 -7.52
CA ILE A 710 2.88 34.52 -6.75
C ILE A 710 1.70 34.66 -7.71
N ASP A 711 0.70 33.80 -7.62
CA ASP A 711 -0.47 33.87 -8.50
C ASP A 711 -1.34 35.10 -8.20
N ASP A 712 -1.47 35.46 -6.92
CA ASP A 712 -2.23 36.65 -6.51
C ASP A 712 -1.75 37.25 -5.18
N ILE A 713 -1.86 38.57 -5.05
CA ILE A 713 -1.53 39.33 -3.83
C ILE A 713 -2.83 39.92 -3.30
N ILE A 714 -3.27 39.41 -2.15
CA ILE A 714 -4.59 39.67 -1.60
C ILE A 714 -4.45 40.61 -0.39
N VAL A 715 -5.14 41.76 -0.46
CA VAL A 715 -5.17 42.74 0.63
C VAL A 715 -6.45 42.57 1.44
N PHE A 716 -6.30 42.15 2.70
CA PHE A 716 -7.40 42.00 3.65
C PHE A 716 -7.81 43.36 4.18
N ARG A 717 -9.13 43.56 4.29
CA ARG A 717 -9.73 44.79 4.81
C ARG A 717 -9.80 44.75 6.33
N ALA A 718 -9.79 45.91 6.96
CA ALA A 718 -10.15 46.01 8.37
C ALA A 718 -11.60 45.54 8.58
N LEU A 719 -11.84 44.80 9.66
CA LEU A 719 -13.18 44.28 9.96
C LEU A 719 -14.11 45.42 10.39
N THR A 720 -15.31 45.46 9.83
CA THR A 720 -16.37 46.37 10.26
C THR A 720 -17.00 45.89 11.57
N GLU A 721 -17.75 46.76 12.25
CA GLU A 721 -18.49 46.35 13.46
C GLU A 721 -19.47 45.21 13.17
N ASP A 722 -20.13 45.23 12.01
CA ASP A 722 -21.06 44.18 11.61
C ASP A 722 -20.35 42.86 11.31
N ASP A 723 -19.14 42.90 10.72
CA ASP A 723 -18.31 41.71 10.56
C ASP A 723 -17.97 41.09 11.92
N VAL A 724 -17.55 41.90 12.89
CA VAL A 724 -17.18 41.44 14.23
C VAL A 724 -18.39 40.88 14.98
N ARG A 725 -19.59 41.47 14.81
CA ARG A 725 -20.85 40.90 15.34
C ARG A 725 -21.13 39.53 14.74
N ASN A 726 -21.00 39.38 13.43
CA ASN A 726 -21.20 38.09 12.75
C ASN A 726 -20.18 37.04 13.21
N ILE A 727 -18.91 37.42 13.37
CA ILE A 727 -17.86 36.54 13.93
C ILE A 727 -18.20 36.13 15.36
N SER A 728 -18.68 37.05 16.20
CA SER A 728 -19.08 36.74 17.58
C SER A 728 -20.21 35.70 17.63
N ASN A 729 -21.19 35.79 16.72
CA ASN A 729 -22.28 34.83 16.61
C ASN A 729 -21.78 33.44 16.17
N LEU A 730 -20.81 33.41 15.26
CA LEU A 730 -20.20 32.17 14.78
C LEU A 730 -19.45 31.45 15.91
N LEU A 731 -18.61 32.17 16.66
CA LEU A 731 -17.87 31.60 17.81
C LEU A 731 -18.81 31.11 18.93
N LEU A 732 -19.90 31.83 19.19
CA LEU A 732 -20.91 31.37 20.16
C LEU A 732 -21.63 30.10 19.67
N LYS A 733 -21.90 29.98 18.37
CA LYS A 733 -22.48 28.76 17.79
C LYS A 733 -21.52 27.57 17.91
N GLU A 734 -20.23 27.76 17.67
CA GLU A 734 -19.21 26.73 17.89
C GLU A 734 -19.16 26.28 19.35
N LEU A 735 -19.15 27.24 20.29
CA LEU A 735 -19.18 26.94 21.73
C LEU A 735 -20.43 26.12 22.09
N LYS A 736 -21.60 26.51 21.59
CA LYS A 736 -22.85 25.77 21.80
C LYS A 736 -22.73 24.32 21.31
N GLN A 737 -22.19 24.09 20.12
CA GLN A 737 -22.03 22.75 19.55
C GLN A 737 -21.03 21.90 20.35
N ARG A 738 -19.91 22.50 20.79
CA ARG A 738 -18.90 21.84 21.62
C ARG A 738 -19.48 21.41 22.97
N VAL A 739 -20.19 22.31 23.65
CA VAL A 739 -20.82 22.03 24.95
C VAL A 739 -21.93 20.98 24.81
N ALA A 740 -22.74 21.04 23.76
CA ALA A 740 -23.78 20.03 23.50
C ALA A 740 -23.20 18.63 23.23
N SER A 741 -22.12 18.54 22.46
CA SER A 741 -21.50 17.25 22.09
C SER A 741 -20.66 16.63 23.21
N GLN A 742 -19.91 17.44 23.97
CA GLN A 742 -19.00 16.94 24.99
C GLN A 742 -19.63 16.84 26.38
N MET A 743 -20.64 17.66 26.67
CA MET A 743 -21.25 17.76 28.00
C MET A 743 -22.75 17.48 28.00
N GLU A 744 -23.38 17.22 26.84
CA GLU A 744 -24.83 17.00 26.71
C GLU A 744 -25.67 18.18 27.26
N ILE A 745 -25.11 19.41 27.24
CA ILE A 745 -25.79 20.62 27.71
C ILE A 745 -26.19 21.50 26.52
N GLN A 746 -27.45 21.89 26.45
CA GLN A 746 -27.97 22.73 25.36
C GLN A 746 -27.95 24.21 25.74
N LEU A 747 -26.99 24.97 25.21
CA LEU A 747 -26.90 26.42 25.44
C LEU A 747 -27.84 27.22 24.51
N LYS A 748 -28.54 28.20 25.08
CA LYS A 748 -29.33 29.20 24.33
C LYS A 748 -28.87 30.61 24.73
N PHE A 749 -28.16 31.29 23.82
CA PHE A 749 -27.66 32.66 24.04
C PHE A 749 -28.72 33.70 23.71
N GLY A 750 -29.03 34.60 24.66
CA GLY A 750 -29.85 35.79 24.41
C GLY A 750 -29.05 36.91 23.74
N ASP A 751 -29.74 37.88 23.12
CA ASP A 751 -29.08 38.98 22.38
C ASP A 751 -28.24 39.90 23.27
N ALA A 752 -28.60 40.04 24.55
CA ALA A 752 -27.80 40.75 25.54
C ALA A 752 -26.40 40.13 25.72
N VAL A 753 -26.28 38.80 25.62
CA VAL A 753 -24.99 38.09 25.73
C VAL A 753 -24.15 38.36 24.48
N LYS A 754 -24.76 38.30 23.30
CA LYS A 754 -24.07 38.61 22.03
C LYS A 754 -23.52 40.04 22.05
N LYS A 755 -24.33 41.00 22.51
CA LYS A 755 -23.93 42.40 22.66
C LYS A 755 -22.75 42.56 23.64
N LEU A 756 -22.83 41.93 24.81
CA LEU A 756 -21.76 41.96 25.81
C LEU A 756 -20.43 41.40 25.27
N ILE A 757 -20.48 40.28 24.54
CA ILE A 757 -19.29 39.66 23.95
C ILE A 757 -18.70 40.53 22.84
N PHE A 758 -19.54 41.14 22.00
CA PHE A 758 -19.10 42.11 21.02
C PHE A 758 -18.40 43.31 21.68
N GLU A 759 -19.03 43.95 22.68
CA GLU A 759 -18.47 45.13 23.35
C GLU A 759 -17.15 44.83 24.07
N LYS A 760 -17.02 43.66 24.71
CA LYS A 760 -15.78 43.24 25.39
C LYS A 760 -14.71 42.70 24.46
N GLY A 761 -15.06 42.32 23.23
CA GLY A 761 -14.17 41.63 22.30
C GLY A 761 -13.82 42.40 21.03
N TYR A 762 -14.47 43.53 20.76
CA TYR A 762 -14.17 44.39 19.62
C TYR A 762 -13.02 45.35 19.94
N ASP A 763 -11.99 45.33 19.10
CA ASP A 763 -10.90 46.29 19.14
C ASP A 763 -10.54 46.70 17.70
N LYS A 764 -10.53 48.02 17.42
CA LYS A 764 -10.27 48.54 16.07
C LYS A 764 -8.86 48.19 15.56
N LYS A 765 -7.88 48.03 16.44
CA LYS A 765 -6.48 47.71 16.12
C LYS A 765 -6.23 46.21 16.06
N TYR A 766 -6.84 45.43 16.94
CA TYR A 766 -6.63 43.97 17.04
C TYR A 766 -7.72 43.12 16.38
N GLY A 767 -8.74 43.75 15.79
CA GLY A 767 -9.83 43.09 15.07
C GLY A 767 -10.63 42.14 15.96
N ALA A 768 -10.91 40.95 15.44
CA ALA A 768 -11.69 39.92 16.13
C ALA A 768 -10.89 39.09 17.15
N ARG A 769 -9.57 39.33 17.29
CA ARG A 769 -8.68 38.51 18.14
C ARG A 769 -9.12 38.43 19.62
N PRO A 770 -9.60 39.52 20.25
CA PRO A 770 -10.03 39.47 21.66
C PRO A 770 -11.34 38.69 21.90
N LEU A 771 -12.17 38.43 20.87
CA LEU A 771 -13.46 37.77 21.02
C LEU A 771 -13.37 36.38 21.68
N LYS A 772 -12.39 35.56 21.29
CA LYS A 772 -12.20 34.23 21.89
C LYS A 772 -11.93 34.33 23.39
N ARG A 773 -11.10 35.30 23.80
CA ARG A 773 -10.81 35.57 25.20
C ARG A 773 -12.04 36.11 25.94
N ALA A 774 -12.83 36.97 25.30
CA ALA A 774 -14.08 37.47 25.87
C ALA A 774 -15.08 36.33 26.12
N ILE A 775 -15.21 35.38 25.19
CA ILE A 775 -16.07 34.19 25.35
C ILE A 775 -15.53 33.29 26.46
N GLN A 776 -14.23 33.00 26.48
CA GLN A 776 -13.61 32.19 27.52
C GLN A 776 -13.87 32.78 28.92
N THR A 777 -13.49 34.03 29.14
CA THR A 777 -13.58 34.69 30.45
C THR A 777 -15.01 34.94 30.91
N ASN A 778 -15.93 35.30 30.00
CA ASN A 778 -17.28 35.69 30.41
C ASN A 778 -18.28 34.53 30.34
N ILE A 779 -18.02 33.46 29.57
CA ILE A 779 -18.95 32.35 29.38
C ILE A 779 -18.34 31.03 29.84
N GLU A 780 -17.20 30.61 29.29
CA GLU A 780 -16.64 29.28 29.58
C GLU A 780 -16.23 29.14 31.06
N ASP A 781 -15.51 30.12 31.61
CA ASP A 781 -15.06 30.10 33.01
C ASP A 781 -16.26 30.05 33.98
N VAL A 782 -17.29 30.86 33.71
CA VAL A 782 -18.52 30.91 34.53
C VAL A 782 -19.34 29.63 34.39
N LEU A 783 -19.39 29.04 33.18
CA LEU A 783 -20.07 27.76 32.94
C LEU A 783 -19.38 26.62 33.67
N ALA A 784 -18.04 26.58 33.63
CA ALA A 784 -17.25 25.58 34.34
C ALA A 784 -17.50 25.64 35.85
N GLU A 785 -17.54 26.84 36.44
CA GLU A 785 -17.90 27.00 37.85
C GLU A 785 -19.33 26.50 38.16
N ALA A 786 -20.31 26.83 37.32
CA ALA A 786 -21.70 26.42 37.54
C ALA A 786 -21.89 24.89 37.44
N VAL A 787 -21.18 24.24 36.51
CA VAL A 787 -21.16 22.78 36.39
C VAL A 787 -20.48 22.14 37.60
N LEU A 788 -19.33 22.67 38.05
CA LEU A 788 -18.62 22.15 39.23
C LEU A 788 -19.41 22.33 40.54
N LYS A 789 -20.20 23.41 40.66
CA LYS A 789 -21.13 23.64 41.78
C LYS A 789 -22.39 22.77 41.71
N GLY A 790 -22.60 22.04 40.60
CA GLY A 790 -23.77 21.18 40.39
C GLY A 790 -25.05 21.95 40.06
N GLU A 791 -24.96 23.24 39.74
CA GLU A 791 -26.09 24.09 39.35
C GLU A 791 -26.60 23.78 37.93
N ILE A 792 -25.73 23.21 37.09
CA ILE A 792 -26.03 22.76 35.72
C ILE A 792 -25.56 21.32 35.59
N LYS A 793 -26.40 20.45 35.03
CA LYS A 793 -26.16 19.02 34.86
C LYS A 793 -26.25 18.60 33.40
N ARG A 794 -25.77 17.39 33.11
CA ARG A 794 -25.92 16.77 31.79
C ARG A 794 -27.40 16.62 31.46
N GLY A 795 -27.77 16.90 30.20
CA GLY A 795 -29.15 16.92 29.72
C GLY A 795 -29.86 18.26 29.85
N ASP A 796 -29.30 19.22 30.61
CA ASP A 796 -29.97 20.50 30.83
C ASP A 796 -30.00 21.38 29.57
N THR A 797 -31.12 22.08 29.39
CA THR A 797 -31.21 23.22 28.48
C THR A 797 -31.00 24.51 29.25
N VAL A 798 -29.89 25.20 28.99
CA VAL A 798 -29.48 26.38 29.76
C VAL A 798 -29.63 27.65 28.93
N GLN A 799 -30.41 28.59 29.44
CA GLN A 799 -30.51 29.92 28.89
C GLN A 799 -29.40 30.81 29.47
N VAL A 800 -28.59 31.39 28.59
CA VAL A 800 -27.50 32.29 28.94
C VAL A 800 -28.01 33.73 28.83
N THR A 801 -27.92 34.47 29.93
CA THR A 801 -28.42 35.85 30.06
C THR A 801 -27.37 36.76 30.68
N VAL A 802 -27.59 38.07 30.64
CA VAL A 802 -26.71 39.07 31.27
C VAL A 802 -27.49 39.79 32.37
N ARG A 803 -26.90 39.89 33.57
CA ARG A 803 -27.42 40.70 34.69
C ARG A 803 -26.27 41.41 35.37
N ASN A 804 -26.35 42.75 35.48
CA ASN A 804 -25.28 43.60 36.03
C ASN A 804 -23.92 43.37 35.35
N ASP A 805 -23.91 43.35 34.00
CA ASP A 805 -22.72 43.09 33.16
C ASP A 805 -21.99 41.76 33.39
N LYS A 806 -22.62 40.84 34.12
CA LYS A 806 -22.15 39.48 34.35
C LYS A 806 -23.09 38.46 33.69
N VAL A 807 -22.48 37.43 33.10
CA VAL A 807 -23.21 36.32 32.51
C VAL A 807 -23.84 35.48 33.62
N LYS A 808 -25.10 35.10 33.44
CA LYS A 808 -25.83 34.17 34.31
C LYS A 808 -26.46 33.06 33.49
N PHE A 809 -26.43 31.86 34.06
CA PHE A 809 -27.06 30.68 33.51
C PHE A 809 -28.38 30.40 34.23
N ALA A 810 -29.41 30.05 33.47
CA ALA A 810 -30.70 29.63 33.99
C ALA A 810 -31.11 28.33 33.31
N VAL A 811 -31.25 27.25 34.09
CA VAL A 811 -31.76 25.96 33.58
C VAL A 811 -33.25 26.12 33.26
N LYS A 812 -33.64 25.80 32.02
CA LYS A 812 -35.03 25.62 31.66
C LYS A 812 -35.42 24.20 31.97
N ASN A 813 -36.17 24.00 33.05
CA ASN A 813 -36.96 22.79 33.22
C ASN A 813 -38.10 22.86 32.19
N GLU A 814 -38.05 22.06 31.14
CA GLU A 814 -39.28 21.78 30.39
C GLU A 814 -40.22 21.05 31.36
N PRO A 815 -41.47 21.50 31.55
CA PRO A 815 -42.45 20.69 32.25
C PRO A 815 -42.64 19.41 31.43
N GLU A 816 -42.54 18.26 32.09
CA GLU A 816 -42.86 16.95 31.52
C GLU A 816 -44.18 17.07 30.73
N LYS A 817 -44.13 16.68 29.46
CA LYS A 817 -45.31 16.51 28.61
C LYS A 817 -45.60 15.03 28.44
#